data_AF-A0A7X6GC01-F1
#
_entry.id   AF-A0A7X6GC01-F1
#
_cell.length_a   1.000
_cell.length_b   1.000
_cell.length_c   1.000
_cell.angle_alpha   90.00
_cell.angle_beta   90.00
_cell.angle_gamma   90.00
#
_symmetry.space_group_name_H-M   'P 1'
#
loop_
_entity.id
_entity.type
_entity.pdbx_description
1 polymer ?
#
loop_
_entity_poly.entity_id
_entity_poly.type
_entity_poly.pdbx_seq_one_letter_code
_entity_poly.pdbx_strand_id
1 'polypeptide(L)'
;MTRSVRLGTIGIVALTLAACGGGGSDSAGPVNGGSSSVSPSTIIKNAKDYDASRLNTAAKSLANAQYKGKTTDAEVDLQLVQQAFNLLFSDSVMTVPELAEQDFTDDVKSGAIKKTYACDQGGSVAYDGKVTDSLTGVIAMNYQNCWSYSNGIAISGSTAIAIESVSESAAKYSLYVDSLTWTYDGVPYTLSGVVSIDEGFNETNGNYYVDTSQHVAFTIGSEQYKLEGDFNIHDSPNETVNHAELDFYVGSKGKLAIEAEAPEYLWPYMYMGEVVVAGDKTATLLFEEGIIRYLEDTDNDGNYDVGTFLVDAYDLIGGNLADRTLVAIADMSIPPTVYAPEFYNWDTVDTTTPITVSPGYYNDNDTDYEDLSVSFRWYINGVLVEDISGDTLPAYRAVFNDLVEVSMVVSDSANTVESGRISIVLSDAPAQVAFENLPESVSPGEFIEFRAIVSDPDLGDNQGVPTLVSAPSGATINEDGLISWQAPSNQLFKTQLYAFGFSTGQEGAEVVKTHVSVTNNEVQELARSGIEVPKMNNSMVVGDFDHDGDNEVLSTDSANRIFLLSYQNGSYNQTWMYPYIMADAGKVKQVLSTDFDNDDYPDILVISEHSVSVITDIDETATTLFTTDNYIHSAVLGDIDNDGDDELAYLYSSRDYGEASDIVVVDLGSPETPLFTFTAEDTYEIALGNVDSDTQLELVTNSGLVYDLGSGENQWFLNSGFSSRHIAVADINGDGIEEIVGADSWSYIYVYSAQNKSQITSVENFNTCDISAGKLTDDSNPVLLVGDCQWGNVHAMKLSNNTLTSVFSIDMVDHGSTSLTLGDADNDGLNELLWGTGTTSSGEDLLVTADVTATSATIKTTATTHQLDSFNAAGWADLYPGDERAVFFVPSTGSGYDGSKVLLMENTGNYITSEEISSNWDNSSIAVTTDYNNDGAGDLFLPTAQTYDGAFAAMRLNDFSIQYEITGDYSNDVSVIKAFDFNNDGFDDAVYVDGRTLKAVDVNNQLMLATYTMPQYFRDFDIVSMNGNVYVALSQGNDITQLLTPTTSGFSIQASADISCARLTFINADSDAASELACYNDQSQSLVIFEVNETTLTKTSDVSVNMSIVDMVANPVTATEQTLLVTSANDGDWGYYSASELSEMTVEGISIWKSPALIGPARSHSLHARKSAEGSLEVMMATSRVMYWLGRAN
;
A
#
# COMPACT_ATOMS: atom_id res chain seq x y z
N MET A 1 3.23 -33.03 -53.60
CA MET A 1 4.63 -33.50 -53.58
C MET A 1 5.53 -32.30 -53.67
N THR A 2 6.35 -32.10 -52.62
CA THR A 2 7.37 -31.06 -52.45
C THR A 2 8.45 -31.14 -53.53
N ARG A 3 8.96 -29.98 -54.00
CA ARG A 3 9.79 -29.83 -55.21
C ARG A 3 11.28 -29.62 -54.90
N SER A 4 11.85 -30.40 -53.99
CA SER A 4 13.27 -30.32 -53.61
C SER A 4 14.01 -31.57 -54.11
N VAL A 5 14.96 -31.40 -55.06
CA VAL A 5 15.83 -32.38 -55.80
C VAL A 5 15.17 -33.66 -56.38
N ARG A 6 14.02 -34.08 -55.87
CA ARG A 6 13.06 -35.03 -56.42
C ARG A 6 12.48 -34.42 -57.69
N LEU A 7 12.96 -34.91 -58.85
CA LEU A 7 12.40 -34.56 -60.14
C LEU A 7 10.90 -34.87 -60.14
N GLY A 8 10.08 -33.82 -60.27
CA GLY A 8 8.64 -33.89 -60.05
C GLY A 8 7.88 -34.85 -60.96
N THR A 9 6.74 -35.31 -60.45
CA THR A 9 5.81 -36.20 -61.14
C THR A 9 5.28 -35.61 -62.44
N ILE A 10 5.35 -36.37 -63.54
CA ILE A 10 4.68 -36.00 -64.78
C ILE A 10 3.18 -36.24 -64.61
N GLY A 11 2.37 -35.20 -64.81
CA GLY A 11 0.94 -35.35 -64.97
C GLY A 11 0.64 -36.17 -66.23
N ILE A 12 0.51 -37.48 -66.11
CA ILE A 12 0.03 -38.31 -67.21
C ILE A 12 -1.47 -38.03 -67.36
N VAL A 13 -1.80 -37.11 -68.28
CA VAL A 13 -3.19 -36.84 -68.65
C VAL A 13 -3.81 -38.13 -69.22
N ALA A 14 -4.89 -38.59 -68.60
CA ALA A 14 -5.65 -39.76 -69.05
C ALA A 14 -6.09 -39.59 -70.52
N LEU A 15 -5.48 -40.37 -71.41
CA LEU A 15 -5.75 -40.36 -72.84
C LEU A 15 -7.02 -41.15 -73.16
N THR A 16 -8.16 -40.46 -73.23
CA THR A 16 -9.41 -41.07 -73.72
C THR A 16 -9.48 -40.99 -75.25
N LEU A 17 -8.95 -42.00 -75.96
CA LEU A 17 -9.21 -42.20 -77.39
C LEU A 17 -10.42 -43.12 -77.58
N ALA A 18 -11.59 -42.53 -77.87
CA ALA A 18 -12.81 -43.27 -78.18
C ALA A 18 -12.97 -43.54 -79.70
N ALA A 19 -12.99 -44.83 -80.03
CA ALA A 19 -13.68 -45.52 -81.13
C ALA A 19 -13.31 -45.25 -82.60
N CYS A 20 -12.69 -46.24 -83.26
CA CYS A 20 -13.33 -47.18 -84.21
C CYS A 20 -12.29 -48.18 -84.75
N GLY A 21 -12.68 -49.46 -84.84
CA GLY A 21 -11.75 -50.58 -85.02
C GLY A 21 -11.30 -50.91 -86.44
N GLY A 22 -10.62 -52.05 -86.55
CA GLY A 22 -10.34 -52.73 -87.81
C GLY A 22 -8.85 -52.95 -88.04
N GLY A 23 -8.38 -54.17 -87.78
CA GLY A 23 -6.98 -54.56 -87.87
C GLY A 23 -6.35 -54.49 -89.26
N GLY A 24 -5.02 -54.50 -89.24
CA GLY A 24 -4.16 -54.62 -90.41
C GLY A 24 -2.71 -54.60 -89.98
N SER A 25 -2.13 -55.80 -89.86
CA SER A 25 -0.70 -56.04 -89.72
C SER A 25 0.10 -55.31 -90.80
N ASP A 26 1.26 -54.76 -90.45
CA ASP A 26 2.44 -55.00 -91.29
C ASP A 26 3.74 -54.97 -90.48
N SER A 27 4.35 -56.14 -90.52
CA SER A 27 5.70 -56.49 -90.11
C SER A 27 6.76 -55.84 -91.01
N ALA A 28 7.81 -55.31 -90.40
CA ALA A 28 9.15 -55.33 -91.00
C ALA A 28 10.24 -55.20 -89.92
N GLY A 29 10.73 -56.35 -89.47
CA GLY A 29 12.11 -56.77 -89.75
C GLY A 29 13.26 -55.96 -89.15
N PRO A 30 14.11 -56.58 -88.32
CA PRO A 30 15.15 -55.92 -87.53
C PRO A 30 16.36 -55.53 -88.39
N VAL A 31 17.02 -54.44 -88.03
CA VAL A 31 18.36 -54.12 -88.54
C VAL A 31 19.34 -54.12 -87.38
N ASN A 32 20.06 -55.23 -87.27
CA ASN A 32 21.39 -55.28 -86.67
C ASN A 32 22.33 -54.39 -87.48
N GLY A 33 23.09 -53.52 -86.81
CA GLY A 33 24.19 -52.82 -87.47
C GLY A 33 24.98 -51.87 -86.57
N GLY A 34 26.11 -52.36 -86.07
CA GLY A 34 27.34 -51.56 -86.08
C GLY A 34 27.85 -51.03 -84.74
N SER A 35 28.82 -51.76 -84.20
CA SER A 35 29.75 -51.33 -83.15
C SER A 35 30.56 -50.08 -83.54
N SER A 36 30.15 -48.94 -82.99
CA SER A 36 31.03 -47.82 -82.62
C SER A 36 30.62 -47.42 -81.20
N SER A 37 31.58 -47.06 -80.33
CA SER A 37 31.30 -46.67 -78.94
C SER A 37 30.52 -45.36 -78.93
N VAL A 38 29.19 -45.46 -79.00
CA VAL A 38 28.31 -44.30 -78.97
C VAL A 38 28.45 -43.64 -77.60
N SER A 39 28.73 -42.34 -77.57
CA SER A 39 28.90 -41.61 -76.31
C SER A 39 27.60 -41.63 -75.51
N PRO A 40 27.66 -41.64 -74.16
CA PRO A 40 26.46 -41.58 -73.32
C PRO A 40 25.49 -40.45 -73.70
N SER A 41 25.98 -39.24 -74.02
CA SER A 41 25.17 -38.12 -74.52
C SER A 41 24.40 -38.44 -75.81
N THR A 42 25.03 -39.17 -76.73
CA THR A 42 24.38 -39.58 -77.99
C THR A 42 23.31 -40.65 -77.74
N ILE A 43 23.48 -41.49 -76.71
CA ILE A 43 22.49 -42.48 -76.28
C ILE A 43 21.23 -41.75 -75.76
N ILE A 44 21.38 -40.75 -74.88
CA ILE A 44 20.23 -39.98 -74.35
C ILE A 44 19.53 -39.19 -75.45
N LYS A 45 20.26 -38.50 -76.33
CA LYS A 45 19.67 -37.71 -77.44
C LYS A 45 18.90 -38.55 -78.46
N ASN A 46 19.23 -39.83 -78.60
CA ASN A 46 18.56 -40.77 -79.51
C ASN A 46 17.89 -41.91 -78.73
N ALA A 47 17.31 -41.60 -77.57
CA ALA A 47 16.87 -42.61 -76.61
C ALA A 47 15.89 -43.65 -77.18
N LYS A 48 15.07 -43.29 -78.16
CA LYS A 48 14.11 -44.19 -78.85
C LYS A 48 14.74 -45.45 -79.49
N ASP A 49 16.06 -45.45 -79.69
CA ASP A 49 16.81 -46.54 -80.31
C ASP A 49 17.49 -47.46 -79.26
N TYR A 50 17.30 -47.20 -77.96
CA TYR A 50 17.92 -47.91 -76.84
C TYR A 50 16.89 -48.32 -75.78
N ASP A 51 17.19 -49.38 -75.02
CA ASP A 51 16.37 -49.82 -73.89
C ASP A 51 16.71 -49.05 -72.59
N ALA A 52 15.83 -49.17 -71.59
CA ALA A 52 15.96 -48.49 -70.29
C ALA A 52 17.28 -48.84 -69.57
N SER A 53 17.75 -50.09 -69.64
CA SER A 53 19.01 -50.50 -69.00
C SER A 53 20.22 -49.77 -69.58
N ARG A 54 20.27 -49.64 -70.92
CA ARG A 54 21.33 -48.90 -71.60
C ARG A 54 21.26 -47.40 -71.30
N LEU A 55 20.05 -46.83 -71.22
CA LEU A 55 19.82 -45.44 -70.85
C LEU A 55 20.25 -45.14 -69.40
N ASN A 56 19.92 -46.02 -68.46
CA ASN A 56 20.31 -45.90 -67.05
C ASN A 56 21.83 -45.92 -66.90
N THR A 57 22.51 -46.87 -67.56
CA THR A 57 23.98 -46.95 -67.57
C THR A 57 24.61 -45.68 -68.17
N ALA A 58 24.03 -45.15 -69.25
CA ALA A 58 24.53 -43.92 -69.89
C ALA A 58 24.36 -42.70 -68.97
N ALA A 59 23.19 -42.53 -68.38
CA ALA A 59 22.86 -41.43 -67.48
C ALA A 59 23.73 -41.44 -66.21
N LYS A 60 23.89 -42.60 -65.55
CA LYS A 60 24.80 -42.74 -64.39
C LYS A 60 26.24 -42.42 -64.76
N SER A 61 26.69 -42.84 -65.95
CA SER A 61 28.03 -42.49 -66.43
C SER A 61 28.18 -40.99 -66.70
N LEU A 62 27.12 -40.28 -67.08
CA LEU A 62 27.13 -38.82 -67.27
C LEU A 62 27.19 -38.10 -65.92
N ALA A 63 26.39 -38.51 -64.93
CA ALA A 63 26.44 -37.97 -63.58
C ALA A 63 27.84 -38.12 -62.96
N ASN A 64 28.41 -39.32 -63.02
CA ASN A 64 29.76 -39.60 -62.52
C ASN A 64 30.84 -38.84 -63.32
N ALA A 65 30.60 -38.56 -64.61
CA ALA A 65 31.50 -37.76 -65.40
C ALA A 65 31.39 -36.26 -65.08
N GLN A 66 30.20 -35.75 -64.75
CA GLN A 66 29.99 -34.35 -64.36
C GLN A 66 30.60 -34.05 -62.99
N TYR A 67 30.43 -34.96 -62.02
CA TYR A 67 30.98 -34.77 -60.68
C TYR A 67 32.52 -34.97 -60.66
N LYS A 68 33.24 -33.99 -60.12
CA LYS A 68 34.70 -33.95 -59.99
C LYS A 68 35.16 -33.56 -58.58
N GLY A 69 34.23 -33.43 -57.65
CA GLY A 69 34.49 -33.07 -56.25
C GLY A 69 35.06 -34.21 -55.41
N LYS A 70 35.25 -33.94 -54.11
CA LYS A 70 35.74 -34.93 -53.14
C LYS A 70 34.74 -36.09 -52.96
N THR A 71 35.26 -37.28 -52.67
CA THR A 71 34.48 -38.50 -52.43
C THR A 71 34.83 -39.20 -51.11
N THR A 72 35.76 -38.64 -50.33
CA THR A 72 36.02 -39.08 -48.95
C THR A 72 34.97 -38.50 -48.02
N ASP A 73 34.74 -39.12 -46.88
CA ASP A 73 33.80 -38.62 -45.88
C ASP A 73 34.13 -37.17 -45.49
N ALA A 74 33.09 -36.35 -45.34
CA ALA A 74 33.21 -34.93 -45.02
C ALA A 74 33.36 -34.72 -43.51
N GLU A 75 34.05 -33.65 -43.13
CA GLU A 75 34.05 -33.16 -41.74
C GLU A 75 32.67 -32.62 -41.41
N VAL A 76 31.95 -33.28 -40.50
CA VAL A 76 30.59 -32.89 -40.12
C VAL A 76 30.64 -31.69 -39.17
N ASP A 77 29.92 -30.63 -39.52
CA ASP A 77 29.69 -29.50 -38.65
C ASP A 77 28.25 -29.00 -38.84
N LEU A 78 27.75 -28.19 -37.91
CA LEU A 78 26.37 -27.70 -37.93
C LEU A 78 26.02 -26.95 -39.23
N GLN A 79 26.98 -26.23 -39.84
CA GLN A 79 26.74 -25.52 -41.10
C GLN A 79 26.61 -26.48 -42.28
N LEU A 80 27.41 -27.54 -42.33
CA LEU A 80 27.35 -28.55 -43.36
C LEU A 80 26.06 -29.39 -43.22
N VAL A 81 25.63 -29.68 -42.00
CA VAL A 81 24.34 -30.33 -41.72
C VAL A 81 23.19 -29.45 -42.19
N GLN A 82 23.18 -28.16 -41.83
CA GLN A 82 22.20 -27.17 -42.34
C GLN A 82 22.21 -27.10 -43.87
N GLN A 83 23.40 -27.04 -44.50
CA GLN A 83 23.53 -26.99 -45.96
C GLN A 83 22.98 -28.26 -46.63
N ALA A 84 23.29 -29.45 -46.10
CA ALA A 84 22.80 -30.72 -46.61
C ALA A 84 21.28 -30.83 -46.45
N PHE A 85 20.75 -30.47 -45.27
CA PHE A 85 19.32 -30.45 -44.99
C PHE A 85 18.58 -29.51 -45.95
N ASN A 86 19.08 -28.28 -46.13
CA ASN A 86 18.47 -27.30 -47.02
C ASN A 86 18.48 -27.74 -48.50
N LEU A 87 19.52 -28.44 -48.96
CA LEU A 87 19.57 -28.93 -50.34
C LEU A 87 18.68 -30.14 -50.60
N LEU A 88 18.48 -31.01 -49.61
CA LEU A 88 17.76 -32.27 -49.77
C LEU A 88 16.28 -32.16 -49.44
N PHE A 89 15.93 -31.34 -48.46
CA PHE A 89 14.59 -31.30 -47.87
C PHE A 89 13.93 -29.91 -47.95
N SER A 90 14.64 -28.84 -48.29
CA SER A 90 14.09 -27.47 -48.40
C SER A 90 13.95 -26.99 -49.85
N ASP A 91 12.81 -26.36 -50.15
CA ASP A 91 12.54 -25.75 -51.46
C ASP A 91 13.29 -24.40 -51.67
N SER A 92 13.99 -23.91 -50.64
CA SER A 92 14.63 -22.59 -50.62
C SER A 92 15.92 -22.49 -51.45
N VAL A 93 16.61 -23.61 -51.74
CA VAL A 93 17.94 -23.59 -52.35
C VAL A 93 17.97 -23.99 -53.83
N MET A 94 17.19 -24.99 -54.25
CA MET A 94 17.14 -25.44 -55.64
C MET A 94 15.79 -26.09 -56.00
N THR A 95 15.06 -25.48 -56.93
CA THR A 95 13.88 -26.09 -57.57
C THR A 95 14.25 -26.58 -58.96
N VAL A 96 14.00 -27.86 -59.27
CA VAL A 96 14.23 -28.40 -60.62
C VAL A 96 13.06 -27.99 -61.52
N PRO A 97 13.31 -27.38 -62.70
CA PRO A 97 12.22 -27.02 -63.62
C PRO A 97 11.44 -28.25 -64.10
N GLU A 98 10.13 -28.09 -64.21
CA GLU A 98 9.20 -29.05 -64.80
C GLU A 98 9.59 -29.36 -66.26
N LEU A 99 9.53 -30.64 -66.60
CA LEU A 99 9.89 -31.16 -67.91
C LEU A 99 8.66 -31.77 -68.57
N ALA A 100 8.59 -31.66 -69.91
CA ALA A 100 7.63 -32.35 -70.77
C ALA A 100 6.16 -31.86 -70.69
N GLU A 101 5.92 -30.56 -70.61
CA GLU A 101 4.57 -29.96 -70.45
C GLU A 101 3.69 -29.93 -71.71
N GLN A 102 4.26 -30.14 -72.89
CA GLN A 102 3.52 -30.02 -74.15
C GLN A 102 2.69 -31.27 -74.42
N ASP A 103 1.38 -31.10 -74.63
CA ASP A 103 0.52 -32.17 -75.11
C ASP A 103 0.87 -32.50 -76.56
N PHE A 104 1.59 -33.60 -76.76
CA PHE A 104 2.02 -34.10 -78.08
C PHE A 104 1.13 -35.23 -78.61
N THR A 105 0.01 -35.52 -77.96
CA THR A 105 -0.77 -36.75 -78.17
C THR A 105 -1.37 -36.84 -79.56
N ASP A 106 -1.94 -35.75 -80.07
CA ASP A 106 -2.46 -35.63 -81.44
C ASP A 106 -1.38 -35.72 -82.54
N ASP A 107 -0.11 -35.56 -82.16
CA ASP A 107 1.04 -35.60 -83.09
C ASP A 107 1.75 -36.96 -83.12
N VAL A 108 1.35 -37.91 -82.27
CA VAL A 108 1.83 -39.29 -82.31
C VAL A 108 1.19 -40.01 -83.51
N LYS A 109 2.00 -40.35 -84.52
CA LYS A 109 1.53 -41.02 -85.74
C LYS A 109 2.15 -42.42 -85.82
N SER A 110 1.29 -43.44 -85.84
CA SER A 110 1.69 -44.85 -85.90
C SER A 110 2.71 -45.22 -84.81
N GLY A 111 2.50 -44.71 -83.59
CA GLY A 111 3.35 -44.97 -82.43
C GLY A 111 4.72 -44.26 -82.42
N ALA A 112 4.94 -43.26 -83.28
CA ALA A 112 6.15 -42.44 -83.27
C ALA A 112 5.83 -40.95 -83.17
N ILE A 113 6.66 -40.21 -82.42
CA ILE A 113 6.64 -38.75 -82.31
C ILE A 113 7.97 -38.19 -82.80
N LYS A 114 7.91 -37.21 -83.72
CA LYS A 114 9.08 -36.41 -84.13
C LYS A 114 8.64 -35.00 -84.47
N LYS A 115 8.62 -34.12 -83.48
CA LYS A 115 8.11 -32.75 -83.64
C LYS A 115 8.81 -31.77 -82.71
N THR A 116 8.94 -30.54 -83.17
CA THR A 116 9.44 -29.42 -82.38
C THR A 116 8.30 -28.49 -82.05
N TYR A 117 8.14 -28.17 -80.77
CA TYR A 117 7.17 -27.20 -80.28
C TYR A 117 7.90 -25.93 -79.84
N ALA A 118 7.28 -24.78 -80.07
CA ALA A 118 7.72 -23.54 -79.43
C ALA A 118 7.26 -23.57 -77.97
N CYS A 119 8.11 -23.09 -77.06
CA CYS A 119 7.71 -22.97 -75.65
C CYS A 119 7.01 -21.62 -75.44
N ASP A 120 6.08 -21.56 -74.48
CA ASP A 120 5.08 -20.48 -74.42
C ASP A 120 5.66 -19.08 -74.27
N GLN A 121 6.78 -18.92 -73.53
CA GLN A 121 7.47 -17.65 -73.32
C GLN A 121 8.66 -17.44 -74.27
N GLY A 122 9.14 -18.49 -74.95
CA GLY A 122 10.24 -18.40 -75.92
C GLY A 122 11.09 -19.67 -76.01
N GLY A 123 11.86 -19.79 -77.09
CA GLY A 123 12.66 -20.98 -77.38
C GLY A 123 11.85 -22.16 -77.92
N SER A 124 12.44 -23.35 -77.92
CA SER A 124 11.75 -24.56 -78.40
C SER A 124 12.21 -25.85 -77.73
N VAL A 125 11.35 -26.86 -77.78
CA VAL A 125 11.64 -28.23 -77.37
C VAL A 125 11.34 -29.18 -78.53
N ALA A 126 12.30 -30.05 -78.85
CA ALA A 126 12.14 -31.10 -79.86
C ALA A 126 11.94 -32.46 -79.20
N TYR A 127 10.86 -33.13 -79.57
CA TYR A 127 10.53 -34.50 -79.16
C TYR A 127 10.85 -35.47 -80.28
N ASP A 128 11.55 -36.57 -79.96
CA ASP A 128 11.81 -37.70 -80.86
C ASP A 128 11.69 -39.03 -80.09
N GLY A 129 10.65 -39.81 -80.36
CA GLY A 129 10.27 -40.94 -79.52
C GLY A 129 9.39 -41.98 -80.20
N LYS A 130 9.25 -43.13 -79.54
CA LYS A 130 8.29 -44.19 -79.89
C LYS A 130 7.44 -44.51 -78.66
N VAL A 131 6.12 -44.49 -78.84
CA VAL A 131 5.12 -44.74 -77.80
C VAL A 131 4.13 -45.77 -78.32
N THR A 132 3.81 -46.76 -77.50
CA THR A 132 2.83 -47.80 -77.82
C THR A 132 1.40 -47.33 -77.54
N ASP A 133 0.41 -48.06 -78.02
CA ASP A 133 -1.02 -47.78 -77.73
C ASP A 133 -1.34 -47.87 -76.22
N SER A 134 -0.49 -48.55 -75.43
CA SER A 134 -0.56 -48.60 -73.96
C SER A 134 0.24 -47.50 -73.27
N LEU A 135 0.63 -46.44 -73.99
CA LEU A 135 1.37 -45.28 -73.48
C LEU A 135 2.77 -45.58 -72.91
N THR A 136 3.29 -46.78 -73.11
CA THR A 136 4.66 -47.14 -72.75
C THR A 136 5.59 -46.87 -73.92
N GLY A 137 6.80 -46.40 -73.64
CA GLY A 137 7.72 -45.98 -74.69
C GLY A 137 8.85 -45.10 -74.22
N VAL A 138 9.71 -44.72 -75.15
CA VAL A 138 10.87 -43.86 -74.88
C VAL A 138 10.81 -42.64 -75.75
N ILE A 139 10.95 -41.47 -75.13
CA ILE A 139 10.87 -40.16 -75.78
C ILE A 139 12.11 -39.35 -75.40
N ALA A 140 12.91 -38.99 -76.40
CA ALA A 140 14.00 -38.02 -76.22
C ALA A 140 13.47 -36.60 -76.40
N MET A 141 13.93 -35.70 -75.54
CA MET A 141 13.57 -34.29 -75.51
C MET A 141 14.82 -33.43 -75.57
N ASN A 142 14.86 -32.47 -76.48
CA ASN A 142 15.98 -31.55 -76.65
C ASN A 142 15.49 -30.11 -76.58
N TYR A 143 15.86 -29.43 -75.50
CA TYR A 143 15.47 -28.07 -75.17
C TYR A 143 16.50 -27.07 -75.70
N GLN A 144 16.01 -26.03 -76.35
CA GLN A 144 16.79 -24.93 -76.88
C GLN A 144 16.22 -23.63 -76.33
N ASN A 145 16.79 -23.19 -75.19
CA ASN A 145 16.36 -22.01 -74.43
C ASN A 145 14.83 -21.97 -74.22
N CYS A 146 14.25 -23.11 -73.93
CA CYS A 146 12.81 -23.31 -73.80
C CYS A 146 12.32 -22.68 -72.49
N TRP A 147 11.45 -21.69 -72.60
CA TRP A 147 10.86 -20.98 -71.47
C TRP A 147 9.35 -21.24 -71.46
N SER A 148 8.87 -22.00 -70.48
CA SER A 148 7.46 -22.26 -70.24
C SER A 148 6.90 -21.42 -69.10
N TYR A 149 5.57 -21.26 -69.04
CA TYR A 149 4.91 -20.45 -68.01
C TYR A 149 5.08 -21.01 -66.58
N SER A 150 5.01 -22.33 -66.43
CA SER A 150 5.15 -23.08 -65.17
C SER A 150 6.54 -22.98 -64.54
N ASN A 151 7.58 -22.88 -65.38
CA ASN A 151 8.97 -22.89 -64.93
C ASN A 151 9.48 -21.52 -64.51
N GLY A 152 8.99 -20.44 -65.13
CA GLY A 152 9.50 -19.09 -64.88
C GLY A 152 10.95 -18.84 -65.35
N ILE A 153 11.68 -19.88 -65.78
CA ILE A 153 13.08 -19.85 -66.27
C ILE A 153 13.22 -20.55 -67.62
N ALA A 154 14.24 -20.15 -68.40
CA ALA A 154 14.58 -20.79 -69.66
C ALA A 154 15.56 -21.96 -69.45
N ILE A 155 15.25 -23.12 -70.03
CA ILE A 155 16.06 -24.34 -69.92
C ILE A 155 16.68 -24.74 -71.26
N SER A 156 17.90 -25.26 -71.23
CA SER A 156 18.60 -25.81 -72.39
C SER A 156 19.26 -27.13 -72.04
N GLY A 157 19.17 -28.12 -72.92
CA GLY A 157 19.73 -29.42 -72.64
C GLY A 157 19.02 -30.57 -73.33
N SER A 158 19.47 -31.78 -73.07
CA SER A 158 18.83 -32.99 -73.58
C SER A 158 18.45 -33.92 -72.44
N THR A 159 17.22 -34.41 -72.49
CA THR A 159 16.69 -35.41 -71.57
C THR A 159 15.99 -36.51 -72.37
N ALA A 160 15.70 -37.62 -71.71
CA ALA A 160 14.86 -38.66 -72.26
C ALA A 160 14.02 -39.26 -71.15
N ILE A 161 12.77 -39.62 -71.45
CA ILE A 161 11.92 -40.38 -70.55
C ILE A 161 11.68 -41.77 -71.11
N ALA A 162 11.83 -42.79 -70.27
CA ALA A 162 11.31 -44.12 -70.53
C ALA A 162 10.13 -44.37 -69.60
N ILE A 163 8.96 -44.59 -70.19
CA ILE A 163 7.72 -44.95 -69.49
C ILE A 163 7.61 -46.47 -69.55
N GLU A 164 7.76 -47.14 -68.41
CA GLU A 164 7.80 -48.60 -68.30
C GLU A 164 6.40 -49.18 -68.18
N SER A 165 5.55 -48.60 -67.33
CA SER A 165 4.14 -48.97 -67.18
C SER A 165 3.31 -47.79 -66.70
N VAL A 166 2.06 -47.72 -67.18
CA VAL A 166 1.07 -46.73 -66.76
C VAL A 166 -0.30 -47.41 -66.70
N SER A 167 -1.02 -47.20 -65.61
CA SER A 167 -2.43 -47.57 -65.43
C SER A 167 -3.22 -46.40 -64.86
N GLU A 168 -4.51 -46.60 -64.57
CA GLU A 168 -5.33 -45.58 -63.88
C GLU A 168 -4.85 -45.27 -62.45
N SER A 169 -4.11 -46.19 -61.81
CA SER A 169 -3.75 -46.11 -60.39
C SER A 169 -2.26 -46.26 -60.09
N ALA A 170 -1.41 -46.51 -61.08
CA ALA A 170 0.04 -46.62 -60.89
C ALA A 170 0.84 -46.23 -62.14
N ALA A 171 2.03 -45.68 -61.95
CA ALA A 171 2.96 -45.32 -63.00
C ALA A 171 4.40 -45.63 -62.61
N LYS A 172 5.16 -46.19 -63.55
CA LYS A 172 6.59 -46.44 -63.41
C LYS A 172 7.34 -45.87 -64.60
N TYR A 173 8.26 -44.95 -64.32
CA TYR A 173 9.04 -44.27 -65.36
C TYR A 173 10.40 -43.81 -64.85
N SER A 174 11.32 -43.62 -65.80
CA SER A 174 12.65 -43.10 -65.53
C SER A 174 12.97 -41.93 -66.44
N LEU A 175 13.46 -40.86 -65.84
CA LEU A 175 13.96 -39.68 -66.51
C LEU A 175 15.49 -39.70 -66.54
N TYR A 176 16.05 -39.63 -67.75
CA TYR A 176 17.48 -39.62 -68.02
C TYR A 176 17.89 -38.24 -68.52
N VAL A 177 18.84 -37.61 -67.86
CA VAL A 177 19.29 -36.25 -68.14
C VAL A 177 20.74 -36.29 -68.62
N ASP A 178 21.01 -35.76 -69.82
CA ASP A 178 22.35 -35.66 -70.37
C ASP A 178 23.11 -34.46 -69.78
N SER A 179 22.56 -33.28 -70.02
CA SER A 179 23.01 -32.03 -69.43
C SER A 179 21.88 -31.04 -69.58
N LEU A 180 21.14 -30.81 -68.49
CA LEU A 180 20.12 -29.78 -68.40
C LEU A 180 20.73 -28.56 -67.72
N THR A 181 20.52 -27.38 -68.30
CA THR A 181 21.12 -26.13 -67.83
C THR A 181 20.09 -25.02 -67.78
N TRP A 182 20.16 -24.21 -66.73
CA TRP A 182 19.32 -23.03 -66.55
C TRP A 182 20.04 -21.98 -65.70
N THR A 183 19.46 -20.79 -65.59
CA THR A 183 19.98 -19.72 -64.73
C THR A 183 18.81 -19.15 -63.94
N TYR A 184 18.96 -19.14 -62.61
CA TYR A 184 18.00 -18.56 -61.68
C TYR A 184 18.72 -17.52 -60.84
N ASP A 185 18.16 -16.31 -60.77
CA ASP A 185 18.75 -15.14 -60.09
C ASP A 185 20.25 -14.89 -60.37
N GLY A 186 20.66 -15.07 -61.63
CA GLY A 186 22.06 -14.90 -62.07
C GLY A 186 23.01 -16.06 -61.74
N VAL A 187 22.56 -17.09 -61.02
CA VAL A 187 23.34 -18.28 -60.69
C VAL A 187 23.11 -19.38 -61.74
N PRO A 188 24.17 -19.92 -62.38
CA PRO A 188 24.02 -21.01 -63.33
C PRO A 188 23.81 -22.36 -62.62
N TYR A 189 22.88 -23.15 -63.14
CA TYR A 189 22.58 -24.50 -62.68
C TYR A 189 22.83 -25.51 -63.80
N THR A 190 23.38 -26.68 -63.46
CA THR A 190 23.50 -27.81 -64.39
C THR A 190 23.10 -29.12 -63.71
N LEU A 191 22.47 -30.04 -64.44
CA LEU A 191 22.02 -31.34 -63.95
C LEU A 191 22.29 -32.44 -64.99
N SER A 192 22.79 -33.59 -64.55
CA SER A 192 22.85 -34.83 -65.33
C SER A 192 22.63 -36.05 -64.44
N GLY A 193 22.19 -37.16 -65.02
CA GLY A 193 21.95 -38.40 -64.29
C GLY A 193 20.58 -38.99 -64.54
N VAL A 194 20.13 -39.84 -63.62
CA VAL A 194 18.85 -40.54 -63.72
C VAL A 194 18.05 -40.39 -62.43
N VAL A 195 16.74 -40.21 -62.61
CA VAL A 195 15.74 -40.38 -61.56
C VAL A 195 14.71 -41.39 -62.04
N SER A 196 14.44 -42.38 -61.20
CA SER A 196 13.47 -43.43 -61.44
C SER A 196 12.37 -43.33 -60.39
N ILE A 197 11.12 -43.36 -60.83
CA ILE A 197 9.93 -43.23 -59.98
C ILE A 197 9.04 -44.45 -60.21
N ASP A 198 8.63 -45.09 -59.11
CA ASP A 198 7.59 -46.10 -59.05
C ASP A 198 6.52 -45.61 -58.06
N GLU A 199 5.38 -45.18 -58.59
CA GLU A 199 4.30 -44.62 -57.80
C GLU A 199 2.99 -45.34 -58.07
N GLY A 200 2.18 -45.53 -57.03
CA GLY A 200 0.86 -46.07 -57.24
C GLY A 200 0.03 -46.23 -55.99
N PHE A 201 -1.24 -46.55 -56.23
CA PHE A 201 -2.20 -46.90 -55.20
C PHE A 201 -2.41 -48.41 -55.21
N ASN A 202 -2.12 -49.06 -54.09
CA ASN A 202 -2.39 -50.47 -53.91
C ASN A 202 -3.82 -50.67 -53.38
N GLU A 203 -4.75 -50.96 -54.30
CA GLU A 203 -6.17 -51.18 -54.00
C GLU A 203 -6.45 -52.29 -52.96
N THR A 204 -5.48 -53.17 -52.70
CA THR A 204 -5.65 -54.30 -51.76
C THR A 204 -5.53 -53.88 -50.30
N ASN A 205 -4.63 -52.95 -49.98
CA ASN A 205 -4.40 -52.46 -48.62
C ASN A 205 -4.77 -50.98 -48.43
N GLY A 206 -5.14 -50.27 -49.49
CA GLY A 206 -5.54 -48.87 -49.43
C GLY A 206 -4.37 -47.90 -49.27
N ASN A 207 -3.15 -48.35 -49.52
CA ASN A 207 -1.94 -47.55 -49.34
C ASN A 207 -1.50 -46.91 -50.66
N TYR A 208 -1.03 -45.68 -50.56
CA TYR A 208 -0.31 -44.99 -51.62
C TYR A 208 1.19 -45.10 -51.36
N TYR A 209 1.97 -45.38 -52.40
CA TYR A 209 3.43 -45.44 -52.31
C TYR A 209 4.09 -44.63 -53.41
N VAL A 210 5.25 -44.06 -53.08
CA VAL A 210 6.15 -43.40 -54.02
C VAL A 210 7.58 -43.82 -53.66
N ASP A 211 8.16 -44.66 -54.50
CA ASP A 211 9.56 -45.08 -54.38
C ASP A 211 10.37 -44.35 -55.45
N THR A 212 11.33 -43.54 -55.01
CA THR A 212 12.17 -42.74 -55.90
C THR A 212 13.63 -43.12 -55.74
N SER A 213 14.26 -43.58 -56.81
CA SER A 213 15.70 -43.85 -56.84
C SER A 213 16.42 -42.80 -57.66
N GLN A 214 17.49 -42.22 -57.12
CA GLN A 214 18.22 -41.13 -57.77
C GLN A 214 19.71 -41.42 -57.88
N HIS A 215 20.27 -41.11 -59.05
CA HIS A 215 21.71 -41.09 -59.29
C HIS A 215 22.01 -39.87 -60.16
N VAL A 216 22.18 -38.72 -59.53
CA VAL A 216 22.28 -37.42 -60.20
C VAL A 216 23.52 -36.66 -59.75
N ALA A 217 24.08 -35.86 -60.67
CA ALA A 217 25.08 -34.86 -60.37
C ALA A 217 24.59 -33.50 -60.84
N PHE A 218 24.75 -32.49 -60.00
CA PHE A 218 24.34 -31.14 -60.30
C PHE A 218 25.39 -30.12 -59.86
N THR A 219 25.28 -28.90 -60.37
CA THR A 219 26.18 -27.80 -60.04
C THR A 219 25.35 -26.55 -59.85
N ILE A 220 25.58 -25.85 -58.74
CA ILE A 220 24.93 -24.57 -58.40
C ILE A 220 26.06 -23.54 -58.30
N GLY A 221 26.08 -22.57 -59.22
CA GLY A 221 27.18 -21.63 -59.32
C GLY A 221 28.50 -22.35 -59.65
N SER A 222 29.42 -22.35 -58.68
CA SER A 222 30.72 -23.04 -58.79
C SER A 222 30.80 -24.35 -58.02
N GLU A 223 29.84 -24.66 -57.16
CA GLU A 223 29.89 -25.85 -56.28
C GLU A 223 29.21 -27.04 -56.95
N GLN A 224 29.84 -28.21 -56.85
CA GLN A 224 29.32 -29.44 -57.45
C GLN A 224 28.72 -30.36 -56.39
N TYR A 225 27.63 -31.02 -56.74
CA TYR A 225 26.94 -31.97 -55.89
C TYR A 225 26.71 -33.29 -56.63
N LYS A 226 26.64 -34.38 -55.87
CA LYS A 226 26.21 -35.69 -56.37
C LYS A 226 25.29 -36.32 -55.32
N LEU A 227 24.22 -36.96 -55.77
CA LEU A 227 23.25 -37.63 -54.92
C LEU A 227 23.03 -39.05 -55.46
N GLU A 228 23.18 -40.03 -54.58
CA GLU A 228 22.97 -41.45 -54.87
C GLU A 228 22.17 -42.06 -53.72
N GLY A 229 20.91 -42.46 -53.96
CA GLY A 229 20.10 -43.05 -52.90
C GLY A 229 18.62 -43.12 -53.23
N ASP A 230 17.85 -43.57 -52.24
CA ASP A 230 16.44 -43.88 -52.36
C ASP A 230 15.61 -43.02 -51.40
N PHE A 231 14.45 -42.59 -51.87
CA PHE A 231 13.44 -41.88 -51.10
C PHE A 231 12.14 -42.65 -51.19
N ASN A 232 11.62 -43.07 -50.03
CA ASN A 232 10.43 -43.89 -49.95
C ASN A 232 9.36 -43.14 -49.16
N ILE A 233 8.17 -43.03 -49.76
CA ILE A 233 6.98 -42.53 -49.09
C ILE A 233 5.96 -43.65 -49.07
N HIS A 234 5.53 -44.03 -47.87
CA HIS A 234 4.44 -44.98 -47.67
C HIS A 234 3.33 -44.32 -46.87
N ASP A 235 2.22 -44.06 -47.57
CA ASP A 235 1.05 -43.43 -46.99
C ASP A 235 -0.05 -44.46 -46.77
N SER A 236 -0.49 -44.58 -45.52
CA SER A 236 -1.59 -45.44 -45.11
C SER A 236 -2.67 -44.60 -44.41
N PRO A 237 -3.92 -45.08 -44.31
CA PRO A 237 -5.01 -44.30 -43.72
C PRO A 237 -4.79 -43.81 -42.28
N ASN A 238 -3.80 -44.34 -41.55
CA ASN A 238 -3.53 -44.04 -40.15
C ASN A 238 -2.11 -43.49 -39.89
N GLU A 239 -1.20 -43.56 -40.87
CA GLU A 239 0.22 -43.26 -40.66
C GLU A 239 0.90 -43.02 -42.01
N THR A 240 1.76 -42.00 -42.08
CA THR A 240 2.52 -41.64 -43.28
C THR A 240 4.02 -41.70 -42.98
N VAL A 241 4.67 -42.80 -43.31
CA VAL A 241 6.11 -42.95 -43.05
C VAL A 241 6.90 -42.42 -44.24
N ASN A 242 7.79 -41.47 -43.97
CA ASN A 242 8.76 -40.97 -44.93
C ASN A 242 10.15 -41.41 -44.53
N HIS A 243 10.84 -42.09 -45.43
CA HIS A 243 12.21 -42.57 -45.22
C HIS A 243 13.11 -42.12 -46.37
N ALA A 244 14.31 -41.65 -46.06
CA ALA A 244 15.34 -41.35 -47.04
C ALA A 244 16.67 -41.95 -46.60
N GLU A 245 17.31 -42.70 -47.49
CA GLU A 245 18.66 -43.25 -47.29
C GLU A 245 19.50 -42.90 -48.53
N LEU A 246 20.50 -42.05 -48.35
CA LEU A 246 21.29 -41.57 -49.47
C LEU A 246 22.73 -41.20 -49.11
N ASP A 247 23.60 -41.35 -50.11
CA ASP A 247 24.92 -40.75 -50.15
C ASP A 247 24.83 -39.37 -50.85
N PHE A 248 25.09 -38.31 -50.08
CA PHE A 248 25.17 -36.95 -50.58
C PHE A 248 26.61 -36.46 -50.62
N TYR A 249 27.04 -35.94 -51.77
CA TYR A 249 28.41 -35.48 -51.97
C TYR A 249 28.40 -33.99 -52.24
N VAL A 250 29.19 -33.24 -51.46
CA VAL A 250 29.43 -31.82 -51.62
C VAL A 250 30.87 -31.63 -52.10
N GLY A 251 31.04 -31.01 -53.27
CA GLY A 251 32.29 -31.05 -54.03
C GLY A 251 33.52 -30.55 -53.27
N SER A 252 33.36 -29.47 -52.52
CA SER A 252 34.39 -28.88 -51.67
C SER A 252 34.60 -29.60 -50.32
N LYS A 253 33.60 -30.33 -49.82
CA LYS A 253 33.58 -30.87 -48.45
C LYS A 253 33.82 -32.38 -48.37
N GLY A 254 33.11 -33.19 -49.14
CA GLY A 254 33.22 -34.65 -49.10
C GLY A 254 31.86 -35.35 -49.24
N LYS A 255 31.83 -36.62 -48.84
CA LYS A 255 30.64 -37.49 -48.80
C LYS A 255 29.99 -37.41 -47.41
N LEU A 256 28.66 -37.38 -47.39
CA LEU A 256 27.81 -37.56 -46.24
C LEU A 256 26.87 -38.74 -46.51
N ALA A 257 26.72 -39.63 -45.53
CA ALA A 257 25.61 -40.59 -45.49
C ALA A 257 24.47 -39.95 -44.70
N ILE A 258 23.28 -39.94 -45.28
CA ILE A 258 22.12 -39.26 -44.71
C ILE A 258 20.99 -40.27 -44.59
N GLU A 259 20.48 -40.39 -43.37
CA GLU A 259 19.30 -41.16 -43.03
C GLU A 259 18.27 -40.22 -42.41
N ALA A 260 17.07 -40.19 -42.97
CA ALA A 260 15.99 -39.37 -42.44
C ALA A 260 14.73 -40.22 -42.25
N GLU A 261 14.15 -40.14 -41.05
CA GLU A 261 12.90 -40.79 -40.69
C GLU A 261 11.91 -39.76 -40.14
N ALA A 262 10.74 -39.68 -40.76
CA ALA A 262 9.66 -38.81 -40.31
C ALA A 262 8.31 -39.56 -40.32
N PRO A 263 7.56 -39.55 -39.21
CA PRO A 263 6.34 -40.34 -39.04
C PRO A 263 5.10 -39.76 -39.75
N GLU A 264 5.18 -38.53 -40.29
CA GLU A 264 4.04 -37.90 -40.95
C GLU A 264 4.43 -37.12 -42.22
N TYR A 265 5.34 -36.16 -42.10
CA TYR A 265 5.76 -35.31 -43.21
C TYR A 265 7.27 -35.07 -43.20
N LEU A 266 7.89 -35.06 -44.39
CA LEU A 266 9.17 -34.38 -44.56
C LEU A 266 8.94 -32.86 -44.61
N TRP A 267 10.00 -32.10 -44.38
CA TRP A 267 10.02 -30.63 -44.45
C TRP A 267 9.25 -30.10 -45.68
N PRO A 268 8.41 -29.02 -45.56
CA PRO A 268 8.36 -28.02 -44.50
C PRO A 268 7.45 -28.26 -43.29
N TYR A 269 6.91 -29.47 -43.13
CA TYR A 269 5.94 -29.76 -42.06
C TYR A 269 6.44 -30.80 -41.05
N MET A 270 7.76 -30.93 -40.91
CA MET A 270 8.39 -31.86 -39.97
C MET A 270 8.39 -31.25 -38.56
N TYR A 271 7.48 -31.73 -37.70
CA TYR A 271 7.40 -31.37 -36.27
C TYR A 271 7.97 -32.47 -35.36
N MET A 272 8.11 -33.69 -35.89
CA MET A 272 8.66 -34.85 -35.23
C MET A 272 9.49 -35.66 -36.22
N GLY A 273 10.53 -36.31 -35.72
CA GLY A 273 11.39 -37.22 -36.48
C GLY A 273 12.87 -36.90 -36.33
N GLU A 274 13.70 -37.61 -37.08
CA GLU A 274 15.16 -37.55 -36.98
C GLU A 274 15.81 -37.45 -38.36
N VAL A 275 16.84 -36.61 -38.47
CA VAL A 275 17.76 -36.59 -39.61
C VAL A 275 19.18 -36.80 -39.11
N VAL A 276 19.72 -37.98 -39.41
CA VAL A 276 21.09 -38.39 -39.11
C VAL A 276 21.98 -38.03 -40.30
N VAL A 277 23.09 -37.37 -40.01
CA VAL A 277 24.12 -37.01 -40.98
C VAL A 277 25.46 -37.55 -40.51
N ALA A 278 26.01 -38.51 -41.27
CA ALA A 278 27.27 -39.17 -40.95
C ALA A 278 28.36 -38.84 -41.98
N GLY A 279 29.53 -38.46 -41.48
CA GLY A 279 30.75 -38.19 -42.25
C GLY A 279 31.97 -38.74 -41.51
N ASP A 280 32.89 -37.88 -41.08
CA ASP A 280 33.97 -38.25 -40.16
C ASP A 280 33.48 -38.46 -38.71
N LYS A 281 32.37 -37.83 -38.36
CA LYS A 281 31.58 -38.04 -37.15
C LYS A 281 30.08 -38.07 -37.47
N THR A 282 29.25 -38.35 -36.46
CA THR A 282 27.79 -38.42 -36.62
C THR A 282 27.11 -37.24 -35.93
N ALA A 283 26.19 -36.60 -36.62
CA ALA A 283 25.33 -35.56 -36.05
C ALA A 283 23.86 -35.86 -36.35
N THR A 284 22.98 -35.46 -35.43
CA THR A 284 21.53 -35.61 -35.58
C THR A 284 20.82 -34.28 -35.42
N LEU A 285 19.77 -34.09 -36.22
CA LEU A 285 18.70 -33.12 -35.99
C LEU A 285 17.49 -33.89 -35.46
N LEU A 286 17.16 -33.68 -34.19
CA LEU A 286 16.01 -34.29 -33.54
C LEU A 286 14.90 -33.24 -33.40
N PHE A 287 13.72 -33.52 -33.95
CA PHE A 287 12.57 -32.62 -33.95
C PHE A 287 11.59 -33.03 -32.84
N GLU A 288 11.34 -32.15 -31.88
CA GLU A 288 10.50 -32.40 -30.69
C GLU A 288 9.46 -31.28 -30.52
N GLU A 289 8.31 -31.41 -31.18
CA GLU A 289 7.16 -30.48 -31.07
C GLU A 289 7.48 -28.99 -31.36
N GLY A 290 8.47 -28.75 -32.24
CA GLY A 290 8.84 -27.42 -32.72
C GLY A 290 10.23 -26.96 -32.29
N ILE A 291 10.75 -27.46 -31.17
CA ILE A 291 12.15 -27.26 -30.77
C ILE A 291 13.00 -28.30 -31.50
N ILE A 292 14.18 -27.89 -31.97
CA ILE A 292 15.11 -28.80 -32.66
C ILE A 292 16.37 -28.93 -31.83
N ARG A 293 16.75 -30.16 -31.52
CA ARG A 293 18.02 -30.47 -30.88
C ARG A 293 19.03 -30.86 -31.94
N TYR A 294 20.12 -30.12 -31.98
CA TYR A 294 21.31 -30.54 -32.70
C TYR A 294 22.25 -31.26 -31.76
N LEU A 295 22.62 -32.49 -32.10
CA LEU A 295 23.47 -33.35 -31.28
C LEU A 295 24.64 -33.88 -32.11
N GLU A 296 25.84 -33.93 -31.51
CA GLU A 296 27.04 -34.50 -32.13
C GLU A 296 27.63 -35.62 -31.27
N ASP A 297 27.94 -36.75 -31.92
CA ASP A 297 28.77 -37.83 -31.39
C ASP A 297 30.19 -37.53 -31.87
N THR A 298 31.02 -36.95 -30.98
CA THR A 298 32.31 -36.39 -31.39
C THR A 298 33.42 -37.42 -31.46
N ASP A 299 33.26 -38.58 -30.82
CA ASP A 299 34.25 -39.65 -30.76
C ASP A 299 33.84 -40.95 -31.49
N ASN A 300 32.64 -40.98 -32.06
CA ASN A 300 32.01 -42.08 -32.79
C ASN A 300 31.81 -43.35 -31.93
N ASP A 301 31.52 -43.20 -30.64
CA ASP A 301 31.21 -44.33 -29.76
C ASP A 301 29.75 -44.81 -29.85
N GLY A 302 28.90 -44.04 -30.54
CA GLY A 302 27.48 -44.29 -30.71
C GLY A 302 26.58 -43.51 -29.74
N ASN A 303 27.13 -42.62 -28.91
CA ASN A 303 26.39 -41.70 -28.05
C ASN A 303 26.71 -40.23 -28.41
N TYR A 304 25.71 -39.37 -28.34
CA TYR A 304 25.92 -37.93 -28.51
C TYR A 304 26.49 -37.33 -27.21
N ASP A 305 27.49 -36.44 -27.32
CA ASP A 305 28.17 -35.84 -26.16
C ASP A 305 27.89 -34.35 -25.99
N VAL A 306 27.69 -33.66 -27.12
CA VAL A 306 27.51 -32.21 -27.16
C VAL A 306 26.31 -31.84 -28.02
N GLY A 307 25.72 -30.69 -27.74
CA GLY A 307 24.58 -30.21 -28.49
C GLY A 307 24.24 -28.75 -28.27
N THR A 308 23.22 -28.30 -28.98
CA THR A 308 22.57 -27.00 -28.80
C THR A 308 21.10 -27.11 -29.18
N PHE A 309 20.28 -26.25 -28.59
CA PHE A 309 18.91 -26.03 -29.06
C PHE A 309 18.92 -25.05 -30.23
N LEU A 310 18.08 -25.34 -31.23
CA LEU A 310 17.64 -24.39 -32.25
C LEU A 310 16.17 -24.10 -31.95
N VAL A 311 15.84 -22.80 -31.87
CA VAL A 311 14.56 -22.32 -31.35
C VAL A 311 13.38 -22.84 -32.17
N ASP A 312 13.57 -22.92 -33.49
CA ASP A 312 12.61 -23.50 -34.42
C ASP A 312 13.29 -23.86 -35.74
N ALA A 313 12.49 -24.33 -36.70
CA ALA A 313 12.98 -24.67 -38.03
C ALA A 313 13.34 -23.46 -38.92
N TYR A 314 12.87 -22.25 -38.62
CA TYR A 314 13.34 -21.04 -39.32
C TYR A 314 14.79 -20.74 -38.95
N ASP A 315 15.16 -20.92 -37.68
CA ASP A 315 16.55 -20.83 -37.23
C ASP A 315 17.42 -21.90 -37.91
N LEU A 316 16.92 -23.14 -38.05
CA LEU A 316 17.63 -24.19 -38.80
C LEU A 316 17.82 -23.84 -40.29
N ILE A 317 16.90 -23.14 -40.96
CA ILE A 317 16.97 -22.96 -42.43
C ILE A 317 17.69 -21.68 -42.83
N GLY A 318 17.41 -20.58 -42.13
CA GLY A 318 17.89 -19.25 -42.48
C GLY A 318 18.72 -18.58 -41.38
N GLY A 319 18.80 -19.19 -40.19
CA GLY A 319 19.58 -18.67 -39.07
C GLY A 319 21.08 -18.76 -39.31
N ASN A 320 21.83 -17.81 -38.73
CA ASN A 320 23.29 -17.88 -38.71
C ASN A 320 23.73 -18.85 -37.61
N LEU A 321 23.98 -20.09 -37.99
CA LEU A 321 24.38 -21.14 -37.04
C LEU A 321 25.90 -21.18 -36.79
N ALA A 322 26.68 -20.29 -37.39
CA ALA A 322 28.14 -20.29 -37.29
C ALA A 322 28.68 -19.94 -35.89
N ASP A 323 27.92 -19.15 -35.12
CA ASP A 323 28.31 -18.64 -33.80
C ASP A 323 27.69 -19.45 -32.65
N ARG A 324 26.96 -20.54 -32.97
CA ARG A 324 26.33 -21.40 -31.97
C ARG A 324 27.40 -22.23 -31.26
N THR A 325 27.48 -22.08 -29.94
CA THR A 325 28.40 -22.87 -29.11
C THR A 325 27.72 -24.17 -28.72
N LEU A 326 28.35 -25.30 -29.02
CA LEU A 326 27.90 -26.59 -28.52
C LEU A 326 28.38 -26.77 -27.08
N VAL A 327 27.46 -27.11 -26.19
CA VAL A 327 27.74 -27.40 -24.78
C VAL A 327 27.58 -28.88 -24.52
N ALA A 328 28.07 -29.37 -23.37
CA ALA A 328 27.77 -30.73 -22.94
C ALA A 328 26.25 -30.88 -22.79
N ILE A 329 25.71 -32.05 -23.13
CA ILE A 329 24.25 -32.26 -23.11
C ILE A 329 23.62 -31.98 -21.74
N ALA A 330 24.36 -32.18 -20.64
CA ALA A 330 23.90 -31.89 -19.28
C ALA A 330 23.78 -30.39 -18.96
N ASP A 331 24.43 -29.52 -19.74
CA ASP A 331 24.48 -28.07 -19.53
C ASP A 331 23.56 -27.31 -20.51
N MET A 332 22.73 -28.02 -21.27
CA MET A 332 21.77 -27.40 -22.19
C MET A 332 20.56 -26.86 -21.42
N SER A 333 20.30 -25.55 -21.50
CA SER A 333 19.12 -24.86 -20.93
C SER A 333 18.46 -23.96 -21.98
N ILE A 334 17.13 -23.85 -21.96
CA ILE A 334 16.35 -22.94 -22.80
C ILE A 334 16.35 -21.54 -22.15
N PRO A 335 16.59 -20.44 -22.88
CA PRO A 335 16.49 -19.10 -22.28
C PRO A 335 15.03 -18.72 -21.91
N PRO A 336 14.79 -18.04 -20.77
CA PRO A 336 13.45 -17.59 -20.38
C PRO A 336 12.79 -16.66 -21.41
N THR A 337 11.47 -16.74 -21.53
CA THR A 337 10.66 -15.73 -22.25
C THR A 337 10.29 -14.60 -21.29
N VAL A 338 10.57 -13.36 -21.67
CA VAL A 338 10.37 -12.19 -20.79
C VAL A 338 9.67 -11.05 -21.53
N TYR A 339 8.54 -10.58 -20.99
CA TYR A 339 7.82 -9.41 -21.48
C TYR A 339 8.17 -8.15 -20.68
N ALA A 340 7.92 -6.98 -21.30
CA ALA A 340 8.16 -5.69 -20.66
C ALA A 340 7.34 -5.54 -19.37
N PRO A 341 7.85 -4.82 -18.35
CA PRO A 341 7.09 -4.56 -17.12
C PRO A 341 5.84 -3.73 -17.41
N GLU A 342 4.89 -3.74 -16.48
CA GLU A 342 3.62 -3.02 -16.60
C GLU A 342 3.62 -1.78 -15.69
N PHE A 343 3.19 -0.65 -16.22
CA PHE A 343 3.02 0.60 -15.47
C PHE A 343 1.58 1.09 -15.60
N TYR A 344 0.83 1.04 -14.51
CA TYR A 344 -0.52 1.60 -14.42
C TYR A 344 -0.57 2.61 -13.30
N ASN A 345 -0.59 3.89 -13.65
CA ASN A 345 -0.93 4.95 -12.70
C ASN A 345 -2.14 5.74 -13.23
N TRP A 346 -3.11 5.98 -12.35
CA TRP A 346 -4.27 6.82 -12.63
C TRP A 346 -3.99 8.31 -12.38
N ASP A 347 -2.94 8.59 -11.61
CA ASP A 347 -2.48 9.92 -11.26
C ASP A 347 -1.32 10.38 -12.15
N THR A 348 -1.14 11.69 -12.26
CA THR A 348 0.00 12.29 -12.94
C THR A 348 1.29 12.02 -12.16
N VAL A 349 2.32 11.53 -12.84
CA VAL A 349 3.66 11.34 -12.24
C VAL A 349 4.55 12.50 -12.64
N ASP A 350 5.21 13.09 -11.65
CA ASP A 350 6.18 14.17 -11.80
C ASP A 350 7.48 13.85 -11.03
N THR A 351 8.40 14.80 -11.00
CA THR A 351 9.72 14.72 -10.35
C THR A 351 9.65 14.37 -8.86
N THR A 352 8.54 14.65 -8.18
CA THR A 352 8.39 14.42 -6.73
C THR A 352 7.77 13.05 -6.40
N THR A 353 7.32 12.31 -7.41
CA THR A 353 6.59 11.05 -7.24
C THR A 353 7.50 9.83 -7.46
N PRO A 354 7.60 8.88 -6.50
CA PRO A 354 8.29 7.61 -6.76
C PRO A 354 7.53 6.78 -7.81
N ILE A 355 8.25 6.15 -8.74
CA ILE A 355 7.66 5.44 -9.88
C ILE A 355 7.81 3.92 -9.68
N THR A 356 6.71 3.22 -9.42
CA THR A 356 6.69 1.77 -9.24
C THR A 356 6.09 1.06 -10.45
N VAL A 357 6.68 -0.06 -10.86
CA VAL A 357 6.18 -0.93 -11.93
C VAL A 357 5.89 -2.34 -11.45
N SER A 358 4.97 -3.03 -12.11
CA SER A 358 4.72 -4.45 -11.87
C SER A 358 5.53 -5.32 -12.84
N PRO A 359 5.97 -6.52 -12.42
CA PRO A 359 6.57 -7.49 -13.34
C PRO A 359 5.66 -7.80 -14.53
N GLY A 360 6.24 -7.85 -15.73
CA GLY A 360 5.55 -8.35 -16.93
C GLY A 360 5.39 -9.87 -16.91
N TYR A 361 4.75 -10.45 -17.93
CA TYR A 361 4.72 -11.91 -18.07
C TYR A 361 6.13 -12.48 -18.30
N TYR A 362 6.47 -13.57 -17.62
CA TYR A 362 7.68 -14.34 -17.89
C TYR A 362 7.45 -15.83 -17.62
N ASN A 363 8.14 -16.67 -18.39
CA ASN A 363 8.14 -18.12 -18.19
C ASN A 363 9.45 -18.74 -18.69
N ASP A 364 9.70 -19.97 -18.22
CA ASP A 364 10.71 -20.85 -18.80
C ASP A 364 10.12 -22.26 -18.88
N ASN A 365 10.48 -23.00 -19.93
CA ASN A 365 9.93 -24.32 -20.20
C ASN A 365 10.69 -25.44 -19.48
N ASP A 366 11.96 -25.24 -19.16
CA ASP A 366 12.81 -26.22 -18.46
C ASP A 366 13.28 -25.77 -17.08
N THR A 367 12.90 -24.56 -16.64
CA THR A 367 13.12 -24.04 -15.29
C THR A 367 11.79 -23.72 -14.60
N ASP A 368 11.59 -24.23 -13.39
CA ASP A 368 10.39 -23.96 -12.60
C ASP A 368 10.29 -22.47 -12.22
N TYR A 369 9.06 -21.95 -12.15
CA TYR A 369 8.81 -20.51 -11.91
C TYR A 369 9.44 -19.97 -10.62
N GLU A 370 9.54 -20.81 -9.57
CA GLU A 370 10.13 -20.44 -8.28
C GLU A 370 11.66 -20.29 -8.35
N ASP A 371 12.31 -20.89 -9.35
CA ASP A 371 13.75 -20.84 -9.55
C ASP A 371 14.17 -19.67 -10.48
N LEU A 372 13.21 -18.90 -11.00
CA LEU A 372 13.47 -17.72 -11.81
C LEU A 372 13.72 -16.48 -10.94
N SER A 373 14.87 -15.85 -11.13
CA SER A 373 15.20 -14.57 -10.48
C SER A 373 14.77 -13.39 -11.33
N VAL A 374 14.10 -12.40 -10.73
CA VAL A 374 13.59 -11.19 -11.41
C VAL A 374 14.28 -9.94 -10.83
N SER A 375 14.73 -9.05 -11.70
CA SER A 375 15.25 -7.72 -11.35
C SER A 375 14.85 -6.70 -12.42
N PHE A 376 15.09 -5.41 -12.17
CA PHE A 376 14.72 -4.34 -13.08
C PHE A 376 15.94 -3.50 -13.46
N ARG A 377 15.86 -2.85 -14.63
CA ARG A 377 16.85 -1.87 -15.10
C ARG A 377 16.15 -0.58 -15.48
N TRP A 378 16.47 0.47 -14.74
CA TRP A 378 15.96 1.82 -14.97
C TRP A 378 16.91 2.62 -15.85
N TYR A 379 16.34 3.38 -16.78
CA TYR A 379 17.08 4.25 -17.69
C TYR A 379 16.51 5.65 -17.67
N ILE A 380 17.39 6.65 -17.59
CA ILE A 380 17.04 8.06 -17.71
C ILE A 380 17.77 8.60 -18.93
N ASN A 381 17.03 9.10 -19.92
CA ASN A 381 17.57 9.57 -21.20
C ASN A 381 18.48 8.54 -21.90
N GLY A 382 18.16 7.26 -21.74
CA GLY A 382 18.91 6.13 -22.30
C GLY A 382 20.15 5.71 -21.50
N VAL A 383 20.45 6.34 -20.36
CA VAL A 383 21.56 5.99 -19.46
C VAL A 383 21.03 5.12 -18.32
N LEU A 384 21.70 3.98 -18.05
CA LEU A 384 21.34 3.06 -16.97
C LEU A 384 21.58 3.69 -15.59
N VAL A 385 20.64 3.52 -14.67
CA VAL A 385 20.75 3.92 -13.26
C VAL A 385 21.26 2.73 -12.46
N GLU A 386 22.58 2.66 -12.23
CA GLU A 386 23.26 1.45 -11.72
C GLU A 386 22.94 1.12 -10.25
N ASP A 387 22.51 2.08 -9.44
CA ASP A 387 22.23 1.90 -8.01
C ASP A 387 20.81 1.36 -7.72
N ILE A 388 19.99 1.13 -8.76
CA ILE A 388 18.59 0.71 -8.62
C ILE A 388 18.30 -0.53 -9.45
N SER A 389 17.97 -1.63 -8.77
CA SER A 389 17.61 -2.91 -9.38
C SER A 389 16.21 -3.42 -9.01
N GLY A 390 15.50 -2.69 -8.15
CA GLY A 390 14.13 -2.99 -7.72
C GLY A 390 13.07 -2.40 -8.65
N ASP A 391 11.82 -2.71 -8.35
CA ASP A 391 10.63 -2.33 -9.11
C ASP A 391 10.23 -0.84 -8.98
N THR A 392 10.97 -0.05 -8.20
CA THR A 392 10.65 1.35 -7.89
C THR A 392 11.84 2.28 -8.18
N LEU A 393 11.61 3.34 -8.95
CA LEU A 393 12.51 4.49 -9.10
C LEU A 393 12.14 5.54 -8.03
N PRO A 394 13.03 5.89 -7.08
CA PRO A 394 12.76 6.92 -6.09
C PRO A 394 12.51 8.29 -6.73
N ALA A 395 11.76 9.14 -6.02
CA ALA A 395 11.53 10.54 -6.40
C ALA A 395 12.85 11.32 -6.57
N TYR A 396 12.79 12.45 -7.28
CA TYR A 396 13.89 13.39 -7.56
C TYR A 396 15.06 12.82 -8.38
N ARG A 397 14.90 11.65 -9.01
CA ARG A 397 15.92 11.02 -9.87
C ARG A 397 15.87 11.48 -11.32
N ALA A 398 14.68 11.77 -11.82
CA ALA A 398 14.42 12.26 -13.17
C ALA A 398 13.57 13.54 -13.07
N VAL A 399 13.81 14.48 -13.98
CA VAL A 399 13.12 15.78 -14.02
C VAL A 399 12.21 15.91 -15.23
N PHE A 400 11.37 16.94 -15.27
CA PHE A 400 10.51 17.24 -16.41
C PHE A 400 11.30 17.29 -17.74
N ASN A 401 10.77 16.61 -18.75
CA ASN A 401 11.38 16.31 -20.07
C ASN A 401 12.41 15.17 -20.10
N ASP A 402 12.75 14.54 -18.98
CA ASP A 402 13.50 13.29 -19.02
C ASP A 402 12.64 12.17 -19.63
N LEU A 403 13.27 11.34 -20.45
CA LEU A 403 12.69 10.07 -20.91
C LEU A 403 13.07 8.99 -19.91
N VAL A 404 12.12 8.61 -19.04
CA VAL A 404 12.29 7.49 -18.11
C VAL A 404 11.85 6.21 -18.79
N GLU A 405 12.72 5.20 -18.78
CA GLU A 405 12.41 3.87 -19.30
C GLU A 405 12.77 2.79 -18.29
N VAL A 406 12.06 1.66 -18.32
CA VAL A 406 12.37 0.51 -17.47
C VAL A 406 12.17 -0.81 -18.23
N SER A 407 13.08 -1.75 -17.99
CA SER A 407 13.01 -3.14 -18.44
C SER A 407 13.10 -4.09 -17.25
N MET A 408 12.60 -5.30 -17.45
CA MET A 408 12.69 -6.41 -16.50
C MET A 408 13.76 -7.39 -16.99
N VAL A 409 14.51 -7.98 -16.06
CA VAL A 409 15.57 -8.94 -16.33
C VAL A 409 15.25 -10.22 -15.55
N VAL A 410 15.15 -11.34 -16.27
CA VAL A 410 14.85 -12.66 -15.69
C VAL A 410 16.00 -13.62 -15.97
N SER A 411 16.37 -14.42 -14.97
CA SER A 411 17.43 -15.44 -15.08
C SER A 411 17.01 -16.78 -14.46
N ASP A 412 17.27 -17.85 -15.21
CA ASP A 412 17.19 -19.29 -14.89
C ASP A 412 18.53 -19.86 -14.40
N SER A 413 19.46 -19.02 -13.93
CA SER A 413 20.86 -19.33 -13.57
C SER A 413 21.82 -19.66 -14.73
N ALA A 414 21.33 -20.23 -15.85
CA ALA A 414 22.14 -20.53 -17.03
C ALA A 414 22.11 -19.39 -18.07
N ASN A 415 20.96 -18.75 -18.22
CA ASN A 415 20.67 -17.65 -19.12
C ASN A 415 20.18 -16.41 -18.35
N THR A 416 20.25 -15.26 -19.01
CA THR A 416 19.66 -14.02 -18.50
C THR A 416 19.08 -13.26 -19.66
N VAL A 417 17.79 -12.95 -19.59
CA VAL A 417 17.05 -12.28 -20.65
C VAL A 417 16.49 -10.96 -20.13
N GLU A 418 16.78 -9.88 -20.85
CA GLU A 418 16.21 -8.55 -20.61
C GLU A 418 15.03 -8.32 -21.55
N SER A 419 13.91 -7.86 -21.00
CA SER A 419 12.69 -7.55 -21.73
C SER A 419 12.82 -6.32 -22.64
N GLY A 420 11.79 -6.08 -23.45
CA GLY A 420 11.56 -4.74 -24.01
C GLY A 420 11.38 -3.68 -22.91
N ARG A 421 11.64 -2.41 -23.26
CA ARG A 421 11.44 -1.27 -22.36
C ARG A 421 10.04 -0.70 -22.49
N ILE A 422 9.50 -0.20 -21.39
CA ILE A 422 8.39 0.76 -21.41
C ILE A 422 8.92 2.17 -21.17
N SER A 423 8.24 3.18 -21.70
CA SER A 423 8.57 4.60 -21.49
C SER A 423 7.52 5.26 -20.60
N ILE A 424 7.98 6.05 -19.65
CA ILE A 424 7.16 6.80 -18.69
C ILE A 424 7.44 8.29 -18.91
N VAL A 425 6.39 9.08 -19.06
CA VAL A 425 6.48 10.53 -19.32
C VAL A 425 6.16 11.27 -18.03
N LEU A 426 7.09 12.12 -17.60
CA LEU A 426 6.92 12.99 -16.44
C LEU A 426 6.15 14.26 -16.80
N SER A 427 5.29 14.67 -15.89
CA SER A 427 4.66 16.00 -15.89
C SER A 427 5.60 17.02 -15.21
N ASP A 428 5.38 18.31 -15.48
CA ASP A 428 6.10 19.42 -14.85
C ASP A 428 5.68 19.49 -13.38
N ALA A 429 6.62 19.35 -12.46
CA ALA A 429 6.37 19.45 -11.03
C ALA A 429 6.10 20.92 -10.67
N PRO A 430 5.08 21.22 -9.84
CA PRO A 430 4.80 22.59 -9.46
C PRO A 430 5.95 23.19 -8.65
N ALA A 431 6.22 24.47 -8.86
CA ALA A 431 7.17 25.22 -8.02
C ALA A 431 6.69 25.27 -6.56
N GLN A 432 7.60 24.98 -5.64
CA GLN A 432 7.39 24.90 -4.20
C GLN A 432 8.08 26.06 -3.47
N VAL A 433 7.74 26.26 -2.20
CA VAL A 433 8.43 27.21 -1.32
C VAL A 433 9.36 26.41 -0.40
N ALA A 434 10.65 26.68 -0.46
CA ALA A 434 11.66 26.12 0.44
C ALA A 434 12.10 27.16 1.47
N PHE A 435 12.44 26.69 2.68
CA PHE A 435 12.84 27.55 3.80
C PHE A 435 14.30 27.30 4.19
N GLU A 436 15.07 28.36 4.43
CA GLU A 436 16.42 28.29 4.97
C GLU A 436 16.46 28.94 6.36
N ASN A 437 17.07 28.26 7.34
CA ASN A 437 17.19 28.72 8.72
C ASN A 437 15.84 29.01 9.41
N LEU A 438 14.77 28.29 9.05
CA LEU A 438 13.53 28.31 9.83
C LEU A 438 13.81 27.68 11.20
N PRO A 439 13.66 28.40 12.31
CA PRO A 439 13.87 27.83 13.64
C PRO A 439 12.76 26.84 13.99
N GLU A 440 13.11 25.75 14.66
CA GLU A 440 12.13 24.76 15.16
C GLU A 440 11.29 25.32 16.30
N SER A 441 11.93 25.99 17.27
CA SER A 441 11.27 26.71 18.37
C SER A 441 12.04 27.99 18.73
N VAL A 442 11.31 28.99 19.25
CA VAL A 442 11.84 30.29 19.66
C VAL A 442 11.27 30.72 21.00
N SER A 443 12.00 31.59 21.72
CA SER A 443 11.53 32.14 22.99
C SER A 443 10.55 33.31 22.79
N PRO A 444 9.66 33.57 23.76
CA PRO A 444 8.77 34.74 23.71
C PRO A 444 9.57 36.05 23.62
N GLY A 445 9.16 36.95 22.72
CA GLY A 445 9.83 38.24 22.48
C GLY A 445 11.10 38.17 21.63
N GLU A 446 11.57 36.98 21.26
CA GLU A 446 12.77 36.78 20.43
C GLU A 446 12.56 37.32 19.01
N PHE A 447 13.62 37.88 18.42
CA PHE A 447 13.63 38.33 17.04
C PHE A 447 14.29 37.27 16.17
N ILE A 448 13.58 36.80 15.14
CA ILE A 448 14.08 35.77 14.23
C ILE A 448 14.15 36.25 12.80
N GLU A 449 15.06 35.61 12.06
CA GLU A 449 15.16 35.76 10.62
C GLU A 449 15.32 34.38 9.96
N PHE A 450 14.48 34.10 8.97
CA PHE A 450 14.60 32.92 8.11
C PHE A 450 14.34 33.32 6.66
N ARG A 451 14.74 32.51 5.68
CA ARG A 451 14.56 32.83 4.27
C ARG A 451 13.52 31.90 3.64
N ALA A 452 12.63 32.44 2.82
CA ALA A 452 11.78 31.66 1.93
C ALA A 452 12.20 31.91 0.48
N ILE A 453 12.37 30.83 -0.29
CA ILE A 453 12.75 30.87 -1.70
C ILE A 453 11.78 30.00 -2.51
N VAL A 454 11.58 30.32 -3.79
CA VAL A 454 10.88 29.44 -4.71
C VAL A 454 11.87 28.38 -5.21
N SER A 455 11.59 27.11 -4.97
CA SER A 455 12.32 25.97 -5.51
C SER A 455 11.41 25.24 -6.49
N ASP A 456 11.92 24.93 -7.66
CA ASP A 456 11.19 24.16 -8.66
C ASP A 456 11.96 22.84 -8.85
N PRO A 457 11.35 21.67 -8.55
CA PRO A 457 12.04 20.38 -8.67
C PRO A 457 12.66 20.12 -10.05
N ASP A 458 12.17 20.78 -11.11
CA ASP A 458 12.65 20.62 -12.48
C ASP A 458 13.73 21.64 -12.87
N LEU A 459 13.71 22.84 -12.28
CA LEU A 459 14.63 23.94 -12.60
C LEU A 459 15.70 24.20 -11.52
N GLY A 460 15.58 23.55 -10.36
CA GLY A 460 16.43 23.67 -9.19
C GLY A 460 16.00 24.79 -8.21
N ASP A 461 16.74 24.92 -7.11
CA ASP A 461 16.46 25.91 -6.06
C ASP A 461 16.66 27.36 -6.54
N ASN A 462 15.99 28.29 -5.85
CA ASN A 462 16.20 29.74 -5.97
C ASN A 462 15.74 30.35 -7.31
N GLN A 463 14.54 29.95 -7.76
CA GLN A 463 13.85 30.51 -8.93
C GLN A 463 13.21 31.87 -8.69
N GLY A 464 13.25 32.39 -7.46
CA GLY A 464 12.71 33.68 -7.07
C GLY A 464 12.34 33.76 -5.60
N VAL A 465 11.70 34.86 -5.23
CA VAL A 465 11.20 35.10 -3.88
C VAL A 465 9.68 34.92 -3.87
N PRO A 466 9.12 34.08 -2.98
CA PRO A 466 7.69 33.92 -2.86
C PRO A 466 7.06 35.19 -2.26
N THR A 467 5.77 35.39 -2.53
CA THR A 467 4.99 36.45 -1.87
C THR A 467 4.54 35.97 -0.50
N LEU A 468 4.79 36.75 0.55
CA LEU A 468 4.20 36.52 1.87
C LEU A 468 2.72 36.92 1.81
N VAL A 469 1.83 35.92 1.76
CA VAL A 469 0.37 36.09 1.65
C VAL A 469 -0.24 36.29 3.03
N SER A 470 0.31 35.61 4.04
CA SER A 470 -0.13 35.71 5.42
C SER A 470 1.02 35.58 6.40
N ALA A 471 0.94 36.27 7.52
CA ALA A 471 1.91 36.13 8.60
C ALA A 471 1.34 36.70 9.89
N PRO A 472 1.94 36.38 11.06
CA PRO A 472 1.58 37.02 12.30
C PRO A 472 1.91 38.51 12.24
N SER A 473 1.24 39.30 13.08
CA SER A 473 1.44 40.76 13.13
C SER A 473 2.92 41.11 13.30
N GLY A 474 3.41 42.05 12.49
CA GLY A 474 4.79 42.53 12.52
C GLY A 474 5.79 41.75 11.64
N ALA A 475 5.41 40.62 11.06
CA ALA A 475 6.26 39.89 10.13
C ALA A 475 6.38 40.60 8.78
N THR A 476 7.58 40.59 8.19
CA THR A 476 7.84 41.18 6.87
C THR A 476 8.77 40.29 6.04
N ILE A 477 8.63 40.33 4.72
CA ILE A 477 9.56 39.69 3.76
C ILE A 477 10.25 40.77 2.90
N ASN A 478 11.55 40.63 2.65
CA ASN A 478 12.31 41.55 1.80
C ASN A 478 12.55 41.02 0.37
N GLU A 479 13.24 41.81 -0.47
CA GLU A 479 13.54 41.45 -1.88
C GLU A 479 14.44 40.23 -2.06
N ASP A 480 15.13 39.78 -1.01
CA ASP A 480 16.00 38.60 -0.99
C ASP A 480 15.27 37.37 -0.41
N GLY A 481 14.00 37.50 -0.05
CA GLY A 481 13.19 36.46 0.58
C GLY A 481 13.46 36.28 2.08
N LEU A 482 14.18 37.21 2.72
CA LEU A 482 14.41 37.17 4.16
C LEU A 482 13.14 37.63 4.89
N ILE A 483 12.62 36.77 5.76
CA ILE A 483 11.54 37.04 6.68
C ILE A 483 12.15 37.53 7.99
N SER A 484 11.63 38.63 8.52
CA SER A 484 11.96 39.17 9.84
C SER A 484 10.70 39.26 10.68
N TRP A 485 10.72 38.68 11.88
CA TRP A 485 9.58 38.68 12.81
C TRP A 485 10.04 38.69 14.26
N GLN A 486 9.24 39.33 15.12
CA GLN A 486 9.43 39.29 16.57
C GLN A 486 8.30 38.48 17.20
N ALA A 487 8.66 37.39 17.90
CA ALA A 487 7.70 36.53 18.57
C ALA A 487 6.91 37.32 19.64
N PRO A 488 5.59 37.12 19.76
CA PRO A 488 4.80 37.72 20.83
C PRO A 488 5.30 37.33 22.21
N SER A 489 5.14 38.23 23.18
CA SER A 489 5.48 37.95 24.59
C SER A 489 4.37 37.26 25.37
N ASN A 490 3.14 37.31 24.86
CA ASN A 490 1.95 36.79 25.52
C ASN A 490 1.32 35.72 24.62
N GLN A 491 0.97 34.58 25.20
CA GLN A 491 0.42 33.41 24.51
C GLN A 491 -0.69 32.80 25.38
N LEU A 492 -1.54 31.97 24.79
CA LEU A 492 -2.57 31.22 25.52
C LEU A 492 -2.10 29.85 25.99
N PHE A 493 -1.05 29.33 25.34
CA PHE A 493 -0.51 27.99 25.52
C PHE A 493 1.00 28.08 25.76
N LYS A 494 1.55 27.15 26.55
CA LYS A 494 3.00 27.02 26.74
C LYS A 494 3.71 26.89 25.39
N THR A 495 3.15 26.13 24.46
CA THR A 495 3.61 26.08 23.08
C THR A 495 2.53 26.60 22.15
N GLN A 496 2.83 27.59 21.30
CA GLN A 496 1.89 28.11 20.31
C GLN A 496 2.55 28.20 18.93
N LEU A 497 1.82 27.77 17.90
CA LEU A 497 2.32 27.69 16.53
C LEU A 497 1.84 28.90 15.74
N TYR A 498 2.76 29.74 15.26
CA TYR A 498 2.45 30.95 14.50
C TYR A 498 2.60 30.72 13.00
N ALA A 499 1.54 31.01 12.23
CA ALA A 499 1.44 30.62 10.83
C ALA A 499 1.99 31.68 9.87
N PHE A 500 2.80 31.25 8.90
CA PHE A 500 3.30 32.04 7.78
C PHE A 500 2.88 31.38 6.47
N GLY A 501 2.20 32.12 5.59
CA GLY A 501 1.71 31.63 4.31
C GLY A 501 2.41 32.32 3.14
N PHE A 502 2.85 31.53 2.19
CA PHE A 502 3.65 31.95 1.04
C PHE A 502 3.00 31.46 -0.26
N SER A 503 3.05 32.27 -1.32
CA SER A 503 2.64 31.86 -2.66
C SER A 503 3.76 32.16 -3.65
N THR A 504 3.98 31.26 -4.61
CA THR A 504 4.96 31.45 -5.69
C THR A 504 4.55 32.56 -6.67
N GLY A 505 3.31 33.06 -6.58
CA GLY A 505 2.80 34.14 -7.43
C GLY A 505 2.44 33.70 -8.85
N GLN A 506 2.56 32.42 -9.17
CA GLN A 506 2.05 31.85 -10.42
C GLN A 506 0.51 31.77 -10.37
N GLU A 507 -0.15 31.93 -11.52
CA GLU A 507 -1.61 31.86 -11.60
C GLU A 507 -2.10 30.45 -11.21
N GLY A 508 -2.86 30.36 -10.12
CA GLY A 508 -3.31 29.08 -9.56
C GLY A 508 -2.38 28.46 -8.52
N ALA A 509 -1.30 29.13 -8.09
CA ALA A 509 -0.41 28.62 -7.05
C ALA A 509 -1.10 28.56 -5.69
N GLU A 510 -1.01 27.40 -5.03
CA GLU A 510 -1.48 27.21 -3.66
C GLU A 510 -0.63 28.00 -2.65
N VAL A 511 -1.23 28.33 -1.50
CA VAL A 511 -0.52 28.99 -0.40
C VAL A 511 0.17 27.93 0.46
N VAL A 512 1.50 27.87 0.38
CA VAL A 512 2.34 27.03 1.25
C VAL A 512 2.37 27.66 2.64
N LYS A 513 1.92 26.91 3.65
CA LYS A 513 1.93 27.34 5.05
C LYS A 513 3.08 26.67 5.79
N THR A 514 3.78 27.44 6.62
CA THR A 514 4.72 26.94 7.62
C THR A 514 4.40 27.57 8.97
N HIS A 515 4.91 26.98 10.04
CA HIS A 515 4.73 27.49 11.40
C HIS A 515 6.08 27.71 12.08
N VAL A 516 6.12 28.71 12.95
CA VAL A 516 7.19 28.86 13.95
C VAL A 516 6.57 28.55 15.30
N SER A 517 7.14 27.58 16.01
CA SER A 517 6.76 27.28 17.39
C SER A 517 7.36 28.32 18.33
N VAL A 518 6.56 28.85 19.25
CA VAL A 518 7.03 29.71 20.34
C VAL A 518 6.72 29.02 21.65
N THR A 519 7.75 28.72 22.44
CA THR A 519 7.62 28.00 23.72
C THR A 519 7.90 28.93 24.90
N ASN A 520 6.97 28.98 25.85
CA ASN A 520 7.00 29.79 27.07
C ASN A 520 6.36 29.01 28.25
N ASN A 521 7.20 28.36 29.06
CA ASN A 521 6.74 27.53 30.19
C ASN A 521 6.09 28.37 31.32
N GLU A 522 6.24 29.70 31.32
CA GLU A 522 5.57 30.59 32.28
C GLU A 522 4.07 30.78 32.00
N VAL A 523 3.56 30.27 30.86
CA VAL A 523 2.15 30.38 30.51
C VAL A 523 1.31 29.48 31.41
N GLN A 524 0.37 30.11 32.13
CA GLN A 524 -0.56 29.44 33.03
C GLN A 524 -1.79 28.92 32.28
N GLU A 525 -1.66 27.75 31.69
CA GLU A 525 -2.75 26.99 31.07
C GLU A 525 -3.47 26.13 32.10
N LEU A 526 -4.78 26.31 32.24
CA LEU A 526 -5.58 25.46 33.11
C LEU A 526 -6.41 24.50 32.28
N ALA A 527 -6.09 23.21 32.42
CA ALA A 527 -6.89 22.11 31.91
C ALA A 527 -7.39 21.24 33.07
N ARG A 528 -8.65 20.81 32.98
CA ARG A 528 -9.26 19.84 33.90
C ARG A 528 -10.20 18.90 33.16
N SER A 529 -10.39 17.71 33.70
CA SER A 529 -11.38 16.74 33.26
C SER A 529 -12.16 16.16 34.44
N GLY A 530 -13.03 15.19 34.17
CA GLY A 530 -13.54 14.29 35.20
C GLY A 530 -12.44 13.34 35.69
N ILE A 531 -12.60 12.78 36.88
CA ILE A 531 -11.69 11.76 37.39
C ILE A 531 -12.08 10.43 36.78
N GLU A 532 -11.27 9.95 35.85
CA GLU A 532 -11.52 8.73 35.12
C GLU A 532 -10.49 7.67 35.46
N VAL A 533 -10.87 6.42 35.31
CA VAL A 533 -10.02 5.31 35.74
C VAL A 533 -9.29 4.69 34.57
N PRO A 534 -8.10 4.10 34.80
CA PRO A 534 -7.40 3.39 33.76
C PRO A 534 -8.21 2.21 33.21
N LYS A 535 -8.14 2.02 31.90
CA LYS A 535 -8.68 0.84 31.20
C LYS A 535 -7.64 -0.27 31.03
N MET A 536 -6.39 0.01 31.38
CA MET A 536 -5.26 -0.93 31.39
C MET A 536 -4.59 -0.95 32.76
N ASN A 537 -3.86 -2.03 33.07
CA ASN A 537 -3.12 -2.16 34.33
C ASN A 537 -1.78 -1.42 34.26
N ASN A 538 -1.13 -1.23 35.41
CA ASN A 538 0.13 -0.49 35.56
C ASN A 538 0.03 0.93 34.97
N SER A 539 -1.05 1.63 35.33
CA SER A 539 -1.43 2.94 34.78
C SER A 539 -1.77 3.95 35.88
N MET A 540 -1.33 3.68 37.12
CA MET A 540 -1.37 4.60 38.23
C MET A 540 -0.06 4.49 39.02
N VAL A 541 0.41 5.63 39.54
CA VAL A 541 1.62 5.73 40.36
C VAL A 541 1.38 6.73 41.48
N VAL A 542 2.02 6.55 42.63
CA VAL A 542 1.95 7.49 43.77
C VAL A 542 3.34 8.11 43.99
N GLY A 543 3.42 9.44 44.03
CA GLY A 543 4.67 10.19 44.23
C GLY A 543 4.45 11.71 44.24
N ASP A 544 5.46 12.46 44.68
CA ASP A 544 5.48 13.94 44.74
C ASP A 544 5.87 14.53 43.37
N PHE A 545 4.89 14.66 42.46
CA PHE A 545 5.12 15.08 41.07
C PHE A 545 5.03 16.59 40.86
N ASP A 546 4.50 17.33 41.84
CA ASP A 546 4.42 18.80 41.79
C ASP A 546 5.40 19.52 42.74
N HIS A 547 6.24 18.74 43.41
CA HIS A 547 7.38 19.15 44.24
C HIS A 547 6.93 19.95 45.48
N ASP A 548 5.70 19.74 45.95
CA ASP A 548 5.15 20.41 47.13
C ASP A 548 5.45 19.66 48.46
N GLY A 549 5.93 18.42 48.35
CA GLY A 549 6.32 17.56 49.47
C GLY A 549 5.23 16.59 49.96
N ASP A 550 4.02 16.68 49.41
CA ASP A 550 2.95 15.69 49.54
C ASP A 550 2.91 14.83 48.26
N ASN A 551 2.44 13.58 48.34
CA ASN A 551 2.29 12.69 47.20
C ASN A 551 0.96 12.91 46.47
N GLU A 552 1.01 12.81 45.15
CA GLU A 552 -0.12 12.72 44.23
C GLU A 552 -0.33 11.29 43.73
N VAL A 553 -1.54 11.01 43.27
CA VAL A 553 -1.83 9.88 42.39
C VAL A 553 -1.73 10.34 40.94
N LEU A 554 -0.67 9.93 40.26
CA LEU A 554 -0.55 10.00 38.80
C LEU A 554 -1.44 8.93 38.17
N SER A 555 -2.26 9.32 37.19
CA SER A 555 -3.17 8.40 36.52
C SER A 555 -3.45 8.80 35.08
N THR A 556 -4.00 7.85 34.33
CA THR A 556 -4.47 8.03 32.96
C THR A 556 -5.81 7.32 32.73
N ASP A 557 -6.55 7.76 31.71
CA ASP A 557 -7.72 7.04 31.21
C ASP A 557 -7.35 5.90 30.22
N SER A 558 -6.05 5.62 30.06
CA SER A 558 -5.50 4.71 29.04
C SER A 558 -5.94 5.09 27.61
N ALA A 559 -6.06 6.40 27.38
CA ALA A 559 -6.35 6.97 26.08
C ALA A 559 -5.53 8.24 25.83
N ASN A 560 -5.94 9.40 26.33
CA ASN A 560 -5.27 10.67 26.00
C ASN A 560 -5.11 11.60 27.22
N ARG A 561 -5.64 11.23 28.40
CA ARG A 561 -5.58 12.07 29.60
C ARG A 561 -4.50 11.55 30.53
N ILE A 562 -3.70 12.48 31.04
CA ILE A 562 -2.71 12.24 32.09
C ILE A 562 -2.93 13.34 33.12
N PHE A 563 -3.09 12.96 34.38
CA PHE A 563 -3.46 13.89 35.42
C PHE A 563 -2.96 13.43 36.79
N LEU A 564 -2.84 14.41 37.69
CA LEU A 564 -2.52 14.20 39.09
C LEU A 564 -3.77 14.40 39.94
N LEU A 565 -3.93 13.55 40.96
CA LEU A 565 -4.95 13.69 41.98
C LEU A 565 -4.30 13.84 43.35
N SER A 566 -4.63 14.91 44.07
CA SER A 566 -4.23 15.06 45.47
C SER A 566 -5.44 14.82 46.39
N TYR A 567 -5.19 14.20 47.54
CA TYR A 567 -6.22 13.98 48.55
C TYR A 567 -6.45 15.22 49.39
N GLN A 568 -7.62 15.83 49.29
CA GLN A 568 -7.94 17.07 50.00
C GLN A 568 -9.35 17.05 50.56
N ASN A 569 -9.51 17.44 51.83
CA ASN A 569 -10.82 17.55 52.50
C ASN A 569 -11.66 16.26 52.50
N GLY A 570 -11.05 15.08 52.42
CA GLY A 570 -11.76 13.80 52.49
C GLY A 570 -12.03 13.13 51.14
N SER A 571 -11.64 13.74 50.03
CA SER A 571 -11.81 13.25 48.65
C SER A 571 -10.61 13.58 47.76
N TYR A 572 -10.47 12.89 46.62
CA TYR A 572 -9.48 13.23 45.61
C TYR A 572 -9.98 14.35 44.70
N ASN A 573 -9.11 15.31 44.41
CA ASN A 573 -9.34 16.38 43.43
C ASN A 573 -8.22 16.37 42.39
N GLN A 574 -8.56 16.69 41.15
CA GLN A 574 -7.56 16.85 40.08
C GLN A 574 -6.80 18.16 40.25
N THR A 575 -5.52 18.09 40.62
CA THR A 575 -4.63 19.24 40.87
C THR A 575 -3.84 19.65 39.63
N TRP A 576 -3.59 18.70 38.72
CA TRP A 576 -2.95 18.97 37.44
C TRP A 576 -3.46 18.02 36.35
N MET A 577 -3.38 18.46 35.09
CA MET A 577 -3.64 17.65 33.92
C MET A 577 -2.82 18.15 32.72
N TYR A 578 -2.19 17.24 31.99
CA TYR A 578 -1.52 17.59 30.74
C TYR A 578 -2.56 18.02 29.68
N PRO A 579 -2.44 19.22 29.08
CA PRO A 579 -3.51 19.81 28.27
C PRO A 579 -3.54 19.34 26.81
N TYR A 580 -2.53 18.60 26.35
CA TYR A 580 -2.32 18.27 24.94
C TYR A 580 -2.37 16.76 24.68
N ILE A 581 -2.66 16.40 23.44
CA ILE A 581 -2.40 15.04 22.95
C ILE A 581 -0.88 14.87 22.81
N MET A 582 -0.38 13.70 23.19
CA MET A 582 1.03 13.34 22.96
C MET A 582 1.29 13.23 21.46
N ALA A 583 2.27 13.97 20.95
CA ALA A 583 2.60 14.00 19.53
C ALA A 583 3.05 12.61 19.06
N ASP A 584 2.64 12.20 17.85
CA ASP A 584 3.10 10.98 17.16
C ASP A 584 2.83 9.64 17.91
N ALA A 585 1.92 9.66 18.90
CA ALA A 585 1.93 8.68 19.98
C ALA A 585 0.83 7.60 19.93
N GLY A 586 -0.26 7.80 19.18
CA GLY A 586 -1.49 7.00 19.35
C GLY A 586 -2.05 7.13 20.78
N LYS A 587 -2.78 6.13 21.28
CA LYS A 587 -3.33 6.17 22.66
C LYS A 587 -2.24 5.92 23.72
N VAL A 588 -2.31 6.64 24.82
CA VAL A 588 -1.59 6.36 26.08
C VAL A 588 -2.00 4.98 26.60
N LYS A 589 -1.03 4.09 26.77
CA LYS A 589 -1.20 2.76 27.35
C LYS A 589 -0.97 2.78 28.86
N GLN A 590 0.12 3.40 29.30
CA GLN A 590 0.59 3.41 30.68
C GLN A 590 1.25 4.74 31.03
N VAL A 591 1.27 5.03 32.33
CA VAL A 591 2.09 6.08 32.94
C VAL A 591 2.98 5.42 33.98
N LEU A 592 4.27 5.70 33.92
CA LEU A 592 5.30 5.22 34.82
C LEU A 592 6.04 6.43 35.41
N SER A 593 6.90 6.21 36.41
CA SER A 593 7.71 7.27 36.99
C SER A 593 9.14 6.82 37.25
N THR A 594 10.08 7.74 37.06
CA THR A 594 11.49 7.59 37.44
C THR A 594 12.11 8.99 37.57
N ASP A 595 13.24 9.14 38.26
CA ASP A 595 13.98 10.41 38.31
C ASP A 595 14.92 10.46 37.09
N PHE A 596 14.39 10.89 35.94
CA PHE A 596 15.07 10.87 34.65
C PHE A 596 16.12 12.00 34.55
N ASP A 597 15.88 13.16 35.15
CA ASP A 597 16.80 14.30 35.10
C ASP A 597 17.74 14.47 36.33
N ASN A 598 17.63 13.54 37.28
CA ASN A 598 18.46 13.44 38.48
C ASN A 598 18.29 14.65 39.44
N ASP A 599 17.05 15.10 39.64
CA ASP A 599 16.71 16.22 40.53
C ASP A 599 16.16 15.81 41.91
N ASP A 600 16.14 14.50 42.19
CA ASP A 600 15.57 13.84 43.38
C ASP A 600 14.02 13.81 43.41
N TYR A 601 13.32 14.23 42.35
CA TYR A 601 11.87 14.14 42.20
C TYR A 601 11.46 13.13 41.11
N PRO A 602 10.26 12.53 41.19
CA PRO A 602 9.77 11.61 40.18
C PRO A 602 9.28 12.35 38.92
N ASP A 603 9.85 12.02 37.77
CA ASP A 603 9.37 12.45 36.46
C ASP A 603 8.25 11.52 35.96
N ILE A 604 7.42 12.04 35.04
CA ILE A 604 6.33 11.27 34.43
C ILE A 604 6.79 10.70 33.09
N LEU A 605 6.87 9.38 33.01
CA LEU A 605 7.09 8.67 31.74
C LEU A 605 5.76 8.22 31.15
N VAL A 606 5.48 8.62 29.91
CA VAL A 606 4.23 8.38 29.21
C VAL A 606 4.46 7.38 28.09
N ILE A 607 3.88 6.19 28.24
CA ILE A 607 3.96 5.10 27.27
C ILE A 607 2.71 5.14 26.41
N SER A 608 2.87 5.41 25.13
CA SER A 608 1.78 5.40 24.16
C SER A 608 1.97 4.31 23.10
N GLU A 609 0.99 4.10 22.22
CA GLU A 609 1.03 3.08 21.16
C GLU A 609 2.30 3.15 20.30
N HIS A 610 2.78 4.35 19.99
CA HIS A 610 3.84 4.58 19.02
C HIS A 610 5.00 5.44 19.53
N SER A 611 5.00 5.80 20.82
CA SER A 611 6.03 6.69 21.37
C SER A 611 6.20 6.51 22.86
N VAL A 612 7.40 6.86 23.35
CA VAL A 612 7.69 7.10 24.76
C VAL A 612 8.09 8.55 24.95
N SER A 613 7.46 9.25 25.90
CA SER A 613 7.74 10.65 26.21
C SER A 613 7.92 10.85 27.71
N VAL A 614 8.67 11.87 28.11
CA VAL A 614 8.91 12.25 29.50
C VAL A 614 8.40 13.67 29.78
N ILE A 615 7.88 13.89 30.99
CA ILE A 615 7.58 15.22 31.55
C ILE A 615 8.36 15.31 32.86
N THR A 616 9.38 16.16 32.87
CA THR A 616 10.29 16.32 34.02
C THR A 616 9.76 17.29 35.08
N ASP A 617 8.90 18.22 34.68
CA ASP A 617 8.21 19.11 35.59
C ASP A 617 6.82 19.40 35.00
N ILE A 618 5.80 19.42 35.86
CA ILE A 618 4.41 19.67 35.46
C ILE A 618 4.19 21.07 34.85
N ASP A 619 5.11 22.01 35.09
CA ASP A 619 5.19 23.34 34.48
C ASP A 619 5.92 23.33 33.13
N GLU A 620 6.52 22.21 32.71
CA GLU A 620 7.13 22.03 31.39
C GLU A 620 6.21 21.29 30.40
N THR A 621 6.69 21.15 29.16
CA THR A 621 6.02 20.39 28.10
C THR A 621 6.68 19.04 27.91
N ALA A 622 5.91 18.01 27.53
CA ALA A 622 6.47 16.68 27.30
C ALA A 622 7.55 16.68 26.21
N THR A 623 8.62 15.92 26.44
CA THR A 623 9.68 15.65 25.48
C THR A 623 9.57 14.20 25.01
N THR A 624 9.45 13.99 23.70
CA THR A 624 9.45 12.64 23.12
C THR A 624 10.87 12.08 23.12
N LEU A 625 11.07 10.92 23.75
CA LEU A 625 12.35 10.21 23.80
C LEU A 625 12.61 9.42 22.51
N PHE A 626 11.60 8.70 22.03
CA PHE A 626 11.64 8.00 20.74
C PHE A 626 10.23 7.68 20.22
N THR A 627 10.15 7.37 18.92
CA THR A 627 8.93 6.91 18.23
C THR A 627 9.17 5.57 17.53
N THR A 628 8.09 4.84 17.23
CA THR A 628 8.15 3.52 16.58
C THR A 628 6.91 3.28 15.72
N ASP A 629 7.09 2.66 14.54
CA ASP A 629 5.98 2.22 13.68
C ASP A 629 5.21 1.01 14.27
N ASN A 630 5.82 0.30 15.24
CA ASN A 630 5.17 -0.79 15.95
C ASN A 630 4.27 -0.30 17.08
N TYR A 631 3.35 -1.17 17.53
CA TYR A 631 2.47 -0.94 18.67
C TYR A 631 3.14 -1.41 19.97
N ILE A 632 3.33 -0.50 20.93
CA ILE A 632 3.72 -0.80 22.30
C ILE A 632 2.49 -1.28 23.09
N HIS A 633 2.62 -2.42 23.78
CA HIS A 633 1.54 -3.05 24.54
C HIS A 633 1.65 -2.86 26.05
N SER A 634 2.88 -2.94 26.56
CA SER A 634 3.20 -2.81 27.98
C SER A 634 4.67 -2.46 28.13
N ALA A 635 5.02 -1.74 29.18
CA ALA A 635 6.38 -1.42 29.56
C ALA A 635 6.54 -1.48 31.08
N VAL A 636 7.78 -1.68 31.50
CA VAL A 636 8.21 -1.74 32.91
C VAL A 636 9.58 -1.08 33.03
N LEU A 637 9.81 -0.45 34.18
CA LEU A 637 11.07 0.21 34.52
C LEU A 637 11.85 -0.59 35.57
N GLY A 638 13.17 -0.48 35.53
CA GLY A 638 14.04 -0.88 36.62
C GLY A 638 15.51 -0.62 36.31
N ASP A 639 16.30 -0.36 37.35
CA ASP A 639 17.76 -0.28 37.33
C ASP A 639 18.39 -1.63 36.94
N ILE A 640 18.57 -1.84 35.65
CA ILE A 640 19.07 -3.09 35.08
C ILE A 640 20.59 -3.13 35.28
N ASP A 641 21.33 -2.08 34.98
CA ASP A 641 22.79 -2.17 35.02
C ASP A 641 23.44 -1.78 36.38
N ASN A 642 22.61 -1.47 37.39
CA ASN A 642 22.99 -1.08 38.76
C ASN A 642 23.77 0.24 38.80
N ASP A 643 23.50 1.18 37.90
CA ASP A 643 24.09 2.52 37.91
C ASP A 643 23.26 3.55 38.70
N GLY A 644 22.00 3.21 38.99
CA GLY A 644 21.07 4.01 39.78
C GLY A 644 20.00 4.74 38.97
N ASP A 645 20.09 4.71 37.63
CA ASP A 645 19.05 5.19 36.71
C ASP A 645 18.19 3.99 36.24
N ASP A 646 16.90 4.19 35.94
CA ASP A 646 16.05 3.09 35.47
C ASP A 646 16.14 2.91 33.94
N GLU A 647 16.28 1.66 33.49
CA GLU A 647 16.08 1.26 32.10
C GLU A 647 14.61 0.91 31.81
N LEU A 648 14.22 1.06 30.54
CA LEU A 648 12.89 0.70 30.06
C LEU A 648 12.92 -0.63 29.31
N ALA A 649 12.13 -1.60 29.77
CA ALA A 649 11.79 -2.78 28.99
C ALA A 649 10.35 -2.65 28.48
N TYR A 650 10.15 -2.76 27.16
CA TYR A 650 8.81 -2.65 26.57
C TYR A 650 8.52 -3.77 25.57
N LEU A 651 7.28 -4.24 25.61
CA LEU A 651 6.70 -5.25 24.75
C LEU A 651 6.02 -4.58 23.55
N TYR A 652 6.35 -5.00 22.33
CA TYR A 652 5.77 -4.40 21.12
C TYR A 652 5.49 -5.43 20.03
N SER A 653 4.64 -5.07 19.05
CA SER A 653 4.46 -5.86 17.82
C SER A 653 4.03 -5.01 16.63
N SER A 654 4.11 -5.55 15.42
CA SER A 654 3.69 -4.87 14.18
C SER A 654 2.19 -4.54 14.09
N ARG A 655 1.36 -5.06 15.00
CA ARG A 655 -0.08 -4.82 15.06
C ARG A 655 -0.56 -4.59 16.49
N ASP A 656 -1.67 -3.87 16.64
CA ASP A 656 -2.35 -3.64 17.93
C ASP A 656 -2.95 -4.93 18.52
N TYR A 657 -3.22 -5.96 17.70
CA TYR A 657 -3.82 -7.24 18.18
C TYR A 657 -3.20 -8.49 17.55
N GLY A 658 -2.98 -9.51 18.39
CA GLY A 658 -2.97 -10.92 17.97
C GLY A 658 -1.72 -11.45 17.26
N GLU A 659 -0.55 -10.83 17.42
CA GLU A 659 0.71 -11.31 16.83
C GLU A 659 1.81 -11.58 17.87
N ALA A 660 2.83 -12.32 17.43
CA ALA A 660 4.08 -12.51 18.16
C ALA A 660 4.65 -11.14 18.54
N SER A 661 4.96 -10.99 19.82
CA SER A 661 5.54 -9.76 20.34
C SER A 661 7.04 -9.91 20.47
N ASP A 662 7.75 -8.81 20.37
CA ASP A 662 9.16 -8.70 20.71
C ASP A 662 9.29 -7.80 21.95
N ILE A 663 10.40 -7.93 22.65
CA ILE A 663 10.74 -7.10 23.80
C ILE A 663 12.04 -6.38 23.48
N VAL A 664 12.07 -5.07 23.70
CA VAL A 664 13.31 -4.28 23.71
C VAL A 664 13.58 -3.79 25.11
N VAL A 665 14.86 -3.79 25.47
CA VAL A 665 15.36 -3.12 26.67
C VAL A 665 16.26 -1.98 26.23
N VAL A 666 15.99 -0.77 26.72
CA VAL A 666 16.70 0.46 26.34
C VAL A 666 17.07 1.27 27.57
N ASP A 667 18.21 1.96 27.49
CA ASP A 667 18.55 3.10 28.34
C ASP A 667 17.72 4.31 27.86
N LEU A 668 17.02 4.97 28.78
CA LEU A 668 16.16 6.12 28.49
C LEU A 668 16.96 7.33 27.95
N GLY A 669 18.23 7.49 28.34
CA GLY A 669 19.13 8.52 27.83
C GLY A 669 19.70 8.21 26.44
N SER A 670 19.61 6.95 26.00
CA SER A 670 20.11 6.51 24.68
C SER A 670 19.23 5.44 24.00
N PRO A 671 17.92 5.71 23.76
CA PRO A 671 16.94 4.69 23.37
C PRO A 671 17.17 4.10 21.97
N GLU A 672 17.91 4.81 21.11
CA GLU A 672 18.28 4.38 19.76
C GLU A 672 19.23 3.16 19.75
N THR A 673 19.84 2.83 20.89
CA THR A 673 20.75 1.69 21.03
C THR A 673 20.21 0.69 22.04
N PRO A 674 19.44 -0.33 21.60
CA PRO A 674 18.95 -1.38 22.47
C PRO A 674 20.06 -2.07 23.26
N LEU A 675 19.86 -2.20 24.56
CA LEU A 675 20.69 -3.05 25.43
C LEU A 675 20.42 -4.52 25.12
N PHE A 676 19.13 -4.87 24.99
CA PHE A 676 18.70 -6.22 24.63
C PHE A 676 17.49 -6.20 23.69
N THR A 677 17.35 -7.29 22.94
CA THR A 677 16.16 -7.57 22.14
C THR A 677 15.85 -9.06 22.23
N PHE A 678 14.61 -9.38 22.59
CA PHE A 678 14.14 -10.75 22.77
C PHE A 678 12.88 -11.02 21.95
N THR A 679 12.80 -12.21 21.36
CA THR A 679 11.55 -12.69 20.78
C THR A 679 10.64 -13.24 21.88
N ALA A 680 9.38 -12.80 21.89
CA ALA A 680 8.42 -13.04 22.96
C ALA A 680 7.04 -13.45 22.40
N GLU A 681 6.99 -14.56 21.65
CA GLU A 681 5.74 -15.13 21.15
C GLU A 681 4.73 -15.39 22.28
N ASP A 682 3.43 -15.13 22.00
CA ASP A 682 2.31 -15.32 22.93
C ASP A 682 2.47 -14.60 24.30
N THR A 683 3.24 -13.50 24.33
CA THR A 683 3.45 -12.68 25.52
C THR A 683 2.46 -11.52 25.55
N TYR A 684 1.81 -11.32 26.70
CA TYR A 684 0.83 -10.26 26.95
C TYR A 684 1.28 -9.30 28.05
N GLU A 685 2.16 -9.75 28.94
CA GLU A 685 2.66 -8.96 30.07
C GLU A 685 4.08 -9.42 30.43
N ILE A 686 4.87 -8.46 30.88
CA ILE A 686 6.26 -8.61 31.30
C ILE A 686 6.42 -8.05 32.70
N ALA A 687 7.37 -8.58 33.46
CA ALA A 687 7.74 -8.09 34.79
C ALA A 687 9.27 -8.14 34.95
N LEU A 688 9.79 -7.24 35.78
CA LEU A 688 11.19 -7.24 36.21
C LEU A 688 11.27 -7.64 37.68
N GLY A 689 12.31 -8.38 38.04
CA GLY A 689 12.58 -8.72 39.44
C GLY A 689 13.76 -9.67 39.59
N ASN A 690 14.30 -9.77 40.79
CA ASN A 690 15.43 -10.65 41.11
C ASN A 690 14.91 -12.00 41.60
N VAL A 691 14.87 -12.97 40.69
CA VAL A 691 14.30 -14.31 40.93
C VAL A 691 15.34 -15.36 41.25
N ASP A 692 16.61 -14.96 41.38
CA ASP A 692 17.70 -15.82 41.78
C ASP A 692 18.52 -15.30 42.98
N SER A 693 19.83 -15.47 43.02
CA SER A 693 20.68 -15.11 44.15
C SER A 693 21.79 -14.12 43.84
N ASP A 694 21.90 -13.69 42.58
CA ASP A 694 22.77 -12.57 42.25
C ASP A 694 22.04 -11.24 42.43
N THR A 695 22.63 -10.12 42.00
CA THR A 695 22.07 -8.78 42.21
C THR A 695 21.39 -8.23 40.97
N GLN A 696 21.47 -8.96 39.86
CA GLN A 696 20.94 -8.55 38.57
C GLN A 696 19.43 -8.75 38.54
N LEU A 697 18.71 -7.91 37.79
CA LEU A 697 17.30 -8.13 37.53
C LEU A 697 17.09 -9.13 36.39
N GLU A 698 16.05 -9.96 36.51
CA GLU A 698 15.56 -10.79 35.43
C GLU A 698 14.32 -10.19 34.78
N LEU A 699 14.20 -10.37 33.46
CA LEU A 699 12.96 -10.16 32.73
C LEU A 699 12.15 -11.45 32.69
N VAL A 700 10.91 -11.39 33.15
CA VAL A 700 9.98 -12.52 33.22
C VAL A 700 8.77 -12.26 32.33
N THR A 701 8.43 -13.23 31.48
CA THR A 701 7.24 -13.15 30.60
C THR A 701 6.13 -14.09 31.07
N ASN A 702 4.87 -13.72 30.90
CA ASN A 702 3.75 -14.64 31.18
C ASN A 702 3.84 -15.95 30.36
N SER A 703 4.43 -15.89 29.16
CA SER A 703 4.66 -17.02 28.24
C SER A 703 5.72 -18.02 28.72
N GLY A 704 6.39 -17.75 29.85
CA GLY A 704 7.24 -18.71 30.55
C GLY A 704 8.75 -18.55 30.32
N LEU A 705 9.21 -17.38 29.85
CA LEU A 705 10.62 -17.06 29.67
C LEU A 705 11.15 -16.26 30.87
N VAL A 706 12.42 -16.50 31.22
CA VAL A 706 13.19 -15.75 32.23
C VAL A 706 14.56 -15.44 31.64
N TYR A 707 14.84 -14.16 31.40
CA TYR A 707 16.11 -13.67 30.88
C TYR A 707 16.88 -12.93 31.97
N ASP A 708 18.16 -13.25 32.11
CA ASP A 708 19.11 -12.51 32.93
C ASP A 708 19.53 -11.24 32.19
N LEU A 709 19.25 -10.06 32.76
CA LEU A 709 19.50 -8.80 32.08
C LEU A 709 20.93 -8.27 32.27
N GLY A 710 21.81 -9.00 32.94
CA GLY A 710 23.24 -8.71 32.98
C GLY A 710 23.99 -9.38 31.82
N SER A 711 23.46 -10.49 31.31
CA SER A 711 24.07 -11.29 30.25
C SER A 711 23.22 -11.41 28.98
N GLY A 712 21.92 -11.17 29.06
CA GLY A 712 20.93 -11.41 28.00
C GLY A 712 20.59 -12.90 27.79
N GLU A 713 21.09 -13.80 28.63
CA GLU A 713 20.89 -15.24 28.47
C GLU A 713 19.56 -15.70 29.08
N ASN A 714 18.88 -16.64 28.38
CA ASN A 714 17.68 -17.28 28.92
C ASN A 714 18.06 -18.26 30.04
N GLN A 715 17.66 -17.93 31.27
CA GLN A 715 17.88 -18.79 32.43
C GLN A 715 16.82 -19.89 32.56
N TRP A 716 15.56 -19.64 32.17
CA TRP A 716 14.49 -20.63 32.26
C TRP A 716 13.42 -20.44 31.19
N PHE A 717 13.07 -21.54 30.53
CA PHE A 717 11.87 -21.65 29.70
C PHE A 717 10.92 -22.73 30.23
N LEU A 718 9.68 -22.34 30.48
CA LEU A 718 8.57 -23.23 30.80
C LEU A 718 7.56 -23.23 29.66
N ASN A 719 7.56 -24.29 28.84
CA ASN A 719 6.72 -24.38 27.63
C ASN A 719 5.20 -24.24 27.86
N SER A 720 4.71 -24.43 29.09
CA SER A 720 3.29 -24.22 29.39
C SER A 720 2.92 -22.76 29.65
N GLY A 721 3.92 -21.87 29.72
CA GLY A 721 3.78 -20.53 30.31
C GLY A 721 3.71 -20.56 31.84
N PHE A 722 3.92 -19.39 32.43
CA PHE A 722 3.58 -19.12 33.83
C PHE A 722 2.09 -18.77 33.98
N SER A 723 1.49 -18.17 32.93
CA SER A 723 0.06 -17.92 32.84
C SER A 723 -0.38 -17.58 31.42
N SER A 724 -1.69 -17.51 31.19
CA SER A 724 -2.28 -17.03 29.94
C SER A 724 -2.46 -15.51 29.84
N ARG A 725 -2.29 -14.75 30.93
CA ARG A 725 -2.62 -13.31 30.90
C ARG A 725 -1.71 -12.42 31.71
N HIS A 726 -1.56 -12.71 33.00
CA HIS A 726 -0.93 -11.78 33.94
C HIS A 726 0.33 -12.33 34.59
N ILE A 727 1.28 -11.45 34.89
CA ILE A 727 2.53 -11.80 35.56
C ILE A 727 2.93 -10.73 36.59
N ALA A 728 3.45 -11.16 37.72
CA ALA A 728 4.06 -10.31 38.74
C ALA A 728 5.26 -11.04 39.37
N VAL A 729 6.22 -10.28 39.90
CA VAL A 729 7.42 -10.81 40.58
C VAL A 729 7.55 -10.11 41.93
N ALA A 730 7.68 -10.88 43.02
CA ALA A 730 7.91 -10.34 44.36
C ALA A 730 8.30 -11.42 45.39
N ASP A 731 9.06 -11.03 46.42
CA ASP A 731 9.38 -11.88 47.60
C ASP A 731 8.17 -12.03 48.54
N ILE A 732 7.16 -12.79 48.11
CA ILE A 732 5.92 -13.00 48.86
C ILE A 732 6.05 -14.01 50.01
N ASN A 733 7.23 -14.61 50.17
CA ASN A 733 7.54 -15.59 51.22
C ASN A 733 8.50 -15.01 52.29
N GLY A 734 9.26 -13.96 51.96
CA GLY A 734 10.19 -13.26 52.82
C GLY A 734 11.58 -13.89 52.95
N ASP A 735 12.05 -14.62 51.94
CA ASP A 735 13.38 -15.28 51.96
C ASP A 735 14.48 -14.48 51.23
N GLY A 736 14.11 -13.33 50.65
CA GLY A 736 15.01 -12.43 49.93
C GLY A 736 15.21 -12.78 48.46
N ILE A 737 14.44 -13.72 47.91
CA ILE A 737 14.41 -14.06 46.48
C ILE A 737 12.97 -13.91 46.00
N GLU A 738 12.77 -13.31 44.84
CA GLU A 738 11.43 -13.05 44.37
C GLU A 738 10.80 -14.29 43.71
N GLU A 739 9.52 -14.53 44.01
CA GLU A 739 8.72 -15.55 43.34
C GLU A 739 8.09 -14.99 42.07
N ILE A 740 7.99 -15.84 41.04
CA ILE A 740 7.21 -15.55 39.84
C ILE A 740 5.76 -15.95 40.11
N VAL A 741 4.84 -15.01 39.97
CA VAL A 741 3.39 -15.23 40.10
C VAL A 741 2.71 -14.99 38.76
N GLY A 742 2.12 -16.05 38.21
CA GLY A 742 1.31 -15.95 36.99
C GLY A 742 -0.17 -16.11 37.30
N ALA A 743 -1.04 -15.35 36.65
CA ALA A 743 -2.50 -15.53 36.76
C ALA A 743 -3.19 -15.64 35.40
N ASP A 744 -4.07 -16.64 35.28
CA ASP A 744 -5.01 -16.74 34.18
C ASP A 744 -6.19 -15.80 34.43
N SER A 745 -6.77 -15.22 33.36
CA SER A 745 -8.01 -14.44 33.51
C SER A 745 -9.17 -15.29 34.02
N TRP A 746 -9.22 -16.59 33.70
CA TRP A 746 -10.38 -17.46 33.97
C TRP A 746 -10.03 -18.82 34.59
N SER A 747 -9.12 -18.90 35.57
CA SER A 747 -8.69 -20.22 36.07
C SER A 747 -7.96 -20.21 37.42
N TYR A 748 -6.63 -20.10 37.42
CA TYR A 748 -5.79 -20.23 38.59
C TYR A 748 -4.76 -19.11 38.63
N ILE A 749 -4.28 -18.88 39.85
CA ILE A 749 -3.05 -18.17 40.15
C ILE A 749 -2.00 -19.22 40.47
N TYR A 750 -0.82 -19.09 39.88
CA TYR A 750 0.30 -20.01 40.00
C TYR A 750 1.48 -19.27 40.62
N VAL A 751 2.23 -19.95 41.48
CA VAL A 751 3.45 -19.41 42.08
C VAL A 751 4.61 -20.35 41.75
N TYR A 752 5.71 -19.79 41.26
CA TYR A 752 6.89 -20.52 40.83
C TYR A 752 8.16 -20.00 41.53
N SER A 753 9.12 -20.90 41.70
CA SER A 753 10.49 -20.54 42.08
C SER A 753 11.37 -20.71 40.85
N ALA A 754 11.97 -19.63 40.35
CA ALA A 754 12.92 -19.67 39.24
C ALA A 754 14.19 -20.44 39.63
N GLN A 755 14.65 -20.27 40.87
CA GLN A 755 15.79 -21.02 41.41
C GLN A 755 15.59 -22.55 41.36
N ASN A 756 14.37 -23.02 41.69
CA ASN A 756 14.03 -24.44 41.63
C ASN A 756 13.49 -24.89 40.25
N LYS A 757 13.20 -23.95 39.34
CA LYS A 757 12.55 -24.16 38.04
C LYS A 757 11.29 -25.02 38.16
N SER A 758 10.47 -24.74 39.17
CA SER A 758 9.30 -25.55 39.50
C SER A 758 8.18 -24.73 40.13
N GLN A 759 6.94 -25.14 39.88
CA GLN A 759 5.77 -24.58 40.54
C GLN A 759 5.75 -24.94 42.02
N ILE A 760 5.57 -23.94 42.88
CA ILE A 760 5.42 -24.09 44.34
C ILE A 760 3.98 -24.47 44.68
N THR A 761 3.01 -23.72 44.16
CA THR A 761 1.58 -23.87 44.47
C THR A 761 0.68 -23.30 43.37
N SER A 762 -0.61 -23.56 43.45
CA SER A 762 -1.64 -22.83 42.70
C SER A 762 -2.94 -22.76 43.48
N VAL A 763 -3.70 -21.69 43.24
CA VAL A 763 -5.01 -21.44 43.86
C VAL A 763 -5.99 -21.07 42.76
N GLU A 764 -7.19 -21.64 42.82
CA GLU A 764 -8.26 -21.33 41.87
C GLU A 764 -8.73 -19.88 42.10
N ASN A 765 -8.73 -19.07 41.04
CA ASN A 765 -9.38 -17.78 41.00
C ASN A 765 -10.16 -17.64 39.70
N PHE A 766 -11.49 -17.54 39.81
CA PHE A 766 -12.37 -17.70 38.66
C PHE A 766 -12.24 -16.57 37.63
N ASN A 767 -11.93 -15.35 38.04
CA ASN A 767 -12.00 -14.16 37.19
C ASN A 767 -10.94 -13.11 37.56
N THR A 768 -9.66 -13.34 37.30
CA THR A 768 -8.59 -12.37 37.63
C THR A 768 -8.57 -11.20 36.62
N CYS A 769 -8.54 -9.96 37.12
CA CYS A 769 -8.43 -8.73 36.33
C CYS A 769 -7.02 -8.15 36.32
N ASP A 770 -6.38 -8.24 37.48
CA ASP A 770 -5.09 -7.65 37.74
C ASP A 770 -4.39 -8.39 38.89
N ILE A 771 -3.07 -8.44 38.82
CA ILE A 771 -2.22 -8.85 39.93
C ILE A 771 -1.08 -7.85 40.06
N SER A 772 -0.81 -7.45 41.29
CA SER A 772 0.36 -6.64 41.61
C SER A 772 0.95 -7.14 42.92
N ALA A 773 2.12 -6.63 43.32
CA ALA A 773 2.71 -7.00 44.58
C ALA A 773 3.35 -5.79 45.24
N GLY A 774 3.34 -5.78 46.57
CA GLY A 774 3.89 -4.67 47.32
C GLY A 774 3.82 -4.88 48.81
N LYS A 775 4.48 -4.01 49.56
CA LYS A 775 4.44 -4.02 51.03
C LYS A 775 3.22 -3.23 51.49
N LEU A 776 2.40 -3.85 52.34
CA LEU A 776 1.24 -3.17 52.94
C LEU A 776 1.66 -2.10 53.96
N THR A 777 2.82 -2.30 54.58
CA THR A 777 3.48 -1.38 55.52
C THR A 777 4.99 -1.57 55.42
N ASP A 778 5.80 -0.58 55.80
CA ASP A 778 7.28 -0.66 55.80
C ASP A 778 7.85 -1.93 56.46
N ASP A 779 7.24 -2.35 57.57
CA ASP A 779 7.68 -3.51 58.36
C ASP A 779 7.13 -4.87 57.87
N SER A 780 6.37 -4.89 56.77
CA SER A 780 5.76 -6.11 56.23
C SER A 780 6.58 -6.71 55.09
N ASN A 781 6.54 -8.04 54.96
CA ASN A 781 6.96 -8.68 53.71
C ASN A 781 5.96 -8.32 52.60
N PRO A 782 6.40 -8.23 51.34
CA PRO A 782 5.51 -8.07 50.20
C PRO A 782 4.37 -9.10 50.20
N VAL A 783 3.19 -8.66 49.76
CA VAL A 783 2.03 -9.52 49.52
C VAL A 783 1.65 -9.44 48.05
N LEU A 784 1.05 -10.51 47.54
CA LEU A 784 0.39 -10.51 46.25
C LEU A 784 -0.99 -9.87 46.41
N LEU A 785 -1.28 -8.85 45.61
CA LEU A 785 -2.61 -8.30 45.41
C LEU A 785 -3.26 -8.96 44.20
N VAL A 786 -4.53 -9.32 44.33
CA VAL A 786 -5.31 -9.97 43.29
C VAL A 786 -6.66 -9.29 43.20
N GLY A 787 -6.98 -8.78 42.02
CA GLY A 787 -8.26 -8.14 41.74
C GLY A 787 -9.17 -9.05 40.92
N ASP A 788 -10.43 -9.18 41.32
CA ASP A 788 -11.44 -9.88 40.53
C ASP A 788 -11.97 -8.97 39.38
N CYS A 789 -12.32 -9.57 38.24
CA CYS A 789 -12.60 -8.86 36.97
C CYS A 789 -14.08 -8.54 36.74
N GLN A 790 -14.97 -9.36 37.31
CA GLN A 790 -16.41 -9.20 37.15
C GLN A 790 -17.04 -8.64 38.42
N TRP A 791 -17.75 -9.45 39.20
CA TRP A 791 -18.05 -9.13 40.60
C TRP A 791 -17.09 -9.91 41.49
N GLY A 792 -16.79 -9.39 42.69
CA GLY A 792 -15.85 -10.04 43.57
C GLY A 792 -15.17 -9.10 44.55
N ASN A 793 -13.92 -9.41 44.83
CA ASN A 793 -13.13 -8.75 45.84
C ASN A 793 -11.72 -8.42 45.33
N VAL A 794 -11.07 -7.50 46.02
CA VAL A 794 -9.61 -7.39 45.99
C VAL A 794 -9.06 -8.20 47.16
N HIS A 795 -8.09 -9.07 46.88
CA HIS A 795 -7.49 -9.98 47.86
C HIS A 795 -6.01 -9.65 48.03
N ALA A 796 -5.54 -9.59 49.29
CA ALA A 796 -4.12 -9.63 49.59
C ALA A 796 -3.75 -11.05 50.05
N MET A 797 -2.69 -11.63 49.50
CA MET A 797 -2.27 -12.99 49.75
C MET A 797 -0.76 -13.09 50.01
N LYS A 798 -0.35 -14.05 50.84
CA LYS A 798 1.06 -14.33 51.13
C LYS A 798 1.37 -15.80 50.97
N LEU A 799 2.62 -16.10 50.61
CA LEU A 799 3.09 -17.48 50.54
C LEU A 799 3.59 -17.93 51.92
N SER A 800 2.99 -18.97 52.47
CA SER A 800 3.38 -19.51 53.77
C SER A 800 3.30 -21.03 53.77
N ASN A 801 4.42 -21.69 54.07
CA ASN A 801 4.57 -23.15 53.97
C ASN A 801 4.17 -23.67 52.57
N ASN A 802 4.67 -23.03 51.51
CA ASN A 802 4.40 -23.37 50.10
C ASN A 802 2.90 -23.38 49.74
N THR A 803 2.10 -22.58 50.44
CA THR A 803 0.66 -22.40 50.17
C THR A 803 0.34 -20.92 50.18
N LEU A 804 -0.40 -20.46 49.18
CA LEU A 804 -0.86 -19.08 49.10
C LEU A 804 -2.08 -18.91 50.03
N THR A 805 -2.01 -17.96 50.95
CA THR A 805 -3.02 -17.74 51.99
C THR A 805 -3.47 -16.29 52.01
N SER A 806 -4.78 -16.05 52.13
CA SER A 806 -5.33 -14.69 52.22
C SER A 806 -4.89 -14.02 53.53
N VAL A 807 -4.41 -12.77 53.41
CA VAL A 807 -4.21 -11.81 54.47
C VAL A 807 -5.53 -11.10 54.76
N PHE A 808 -6.14 -10.53 53.73
CA PHE A 808 -7.49 -9.96 53.76
C PHE A 808 -8.18 -10.11 52.40
N SER A 809 -9.47 -9.78 52.37
CA SER A 809 -10.29 -9.64 51.17
C SER A 809 -11.27 -8.49 51.41
N ILE A 810 -11.44 -7.61 50.42
CA ILE A 810 -12.30 -6.42 50.50
C ILE A 810 -13.19 -6.32 49.27
N ASP A 811 -14.40 -5.79 49.43
CA ASP A 811 -15.34 -5.55 48.32
C ASP A 811 -14.69 -4.60 47.30
N MET A 812 -14.74 -4.93 46.01
CA MET A 812 -14.16 -4.08 44.97
C MET A 812 -15.11 -2.96 44.51
N VAL A 813 -16.28 -2.84 45.17
CA VAL A 813 -17.34 -1.84 45.01
C VAL A 813 -18.20 -2.06 43.77
N ASP A 814 -17.60 -2.19 42.59
CA ASP A 814 -18.32 -2.44 41.34
C ASP A 814 -17.63 -3.51 40.49
N HIS A 815 -17.73 -3.43 39.16
CA HIS A 815 -17.29 -4.45 38.24
C HIS A 815 -15.87 -4.18 37.69
N GLY A 816 -14.91 -5.07 37.93
CA GLY A 816 -13.51 -4.89 37.51
C GLY A 816 -12.61 -4.26 38.58
N SER A 817 -11.31 -4.52 38.45
CA SER A 817 -10.27 -3.98 39.33
C SER A 817 -9.01 -3.74 38.51
N THR A 818 -8.91 -2.56 37.91
CA THR A 818 -7.79 -2.18 37.03
C THR A 818 -6.73 -1.40 37.81
N SER A 819 -5.47 -1.67 37.48
CA SER A 819 -4.29 -0.97 37.99
C SER A 819 -4.20 -0.90 39.53
N LEU A 820 -4.19 -2.06 40.20
CA LEU A 820 -4.03 -2.19 41.64
C LEU A 820 -2.73 -1.54 42.13
N THR A 821 -2.84 -0.39 42.82
CA THR A 821 -1.71 0.45 43.20
C THR A 821 -1.63 0.61 44.71
N LEU A 822 -0.42 0.49 45.28
CA LEU A 822 -0.13 0.74 46.69
C LEU A 822 0.78 1.95 46.84
N GLY A 823 0.45 2.87 47.74
CA GLY A 823 1.28 4.02 48.09
C GLY A 823 0.58 4.94 49.09
N ASP A 824 1.34 5.81 49.77
CA ASP A 824 0.82 6.84 50.67
C ASP A 824 0.19 7.98 49.85
N ALA A 825 -1.06 7.77 49.44
CA ALA A 825 -1.77 8.63 48.48
C ALA A 825 -2.57 9.73 49.20
N ASP A 826 -2.76 9.60 50.51
CA ASP A 826 -3.46 10.58 51.33
C ASP A 826 -2.56 11.36 52.31
N ASN A 827 -1.26 11.09 52.27
CA ASN A 827 -0.20 11.80 52.98
C ASN A 827 -0.30 11.67 54.51
N ASP A 828 -0.75 10.52 55.00
CA ASP A 828 -0.81 10.21 56.43
C ASP A 828 0.39 9.39 56.95
N GLY A 829 1.29 8.99 56.04
CA GLY A 829 2.47 8.17 56.32
C GLY A 829 2.22 6.66 56.28
N LEU A 830 1.04 6.22 55.84
CA LEU A 830 0.68 4.82 55.61
C LEU A 830 0.27 4.61 54.16
N ASN A 831 0.36 3.38 53.67
CA ASN A 831 -0.08 3.08 52.31
C ASN A 831 -1.61 2.99 52.22
N GLU A 832 -2.16 3.48 51.12
CA GLU A 832 -3.48 3.17 50.58
C GLU A 832 -3.38 2.11 49.49
N LEU A 833 -4.48 1.41 49.25
CA LEU A 833 -4.72 0.60 48.06
C LEU A 833 -5.73 1.28 47.15
N LEU A 834 -5.35 1.54 45.90
CA LEU A 834 -6.15 2.21 44.88
C LEU A 834 -6.45 1.27 43.71
N TRP A 835 -7.65 1.37 43.13
CA TRP A 835 -8.02 0.67 41.90
C TRP A 835 -9.15 1.36 41.14
N GLY A 836 -9.18 1.15 39.83
CA GLY A 836 -10.34 1.46 39.00
C GLY A 836 -11.36 0.34 39.02
N THR A 837 -12.65 0.67 39.16
CA THR A 837 -13.77 -0.26 39.02
C THR A 837 -14.82 0.30 38.06
N GLY A 838 -15.74 -0.52 37.58
CA GLY A 838 -16.78 -0.19 36.58
C GLY A 838 -16.39 -0.55 35.13
N THR A 839 -15.09 -0.73 34.87
CA THR A 839 -14.47 -0.77 33.54
C THR A 839 -14.89 -1.92 32.65
N THR A 840 -15.40 -3.01 33.23
CA THR A 840 -15.85 -4.20 32.50
C THR A 840 -17.39 -4.29 32.40
N SER A 841 -18.09 -3.21 32.74
CA SER A 841 -19.53 -3.04 32.60
C SER A 841 -19.88 -1.87 31.67
N SER A 842 -21.17 -1.60 31.47
CA SER A 842 -21.63 -0.36 30.83
C SER A 842 -21.99 0.73 31.84
N GLY A 843 -21.90 0.47 33.14
CA GLY A 843 -22.21 1.44 34.19
C GLY A 843 -21.06 2.41 34.45
N GLU A 844 -21.20 3.18 35.53
CA GLU A 844 -20.22 4.18 35.96
C GLU A 844 -18.84 3.56 36.30
N ASP A 845 -17.78 4.27 35.92
CA ASP A 845 -16.42 4.00 36.36
C ASP A 845 -16.07 4.79 37.63
N LEU A 846 -15.45 4.13 38.61
CA LEU A 846 -15.13 4.73 39.92
C LEU A 846 -13.67 4.48 40.30
N LEU A 847 -12.96 5.51 40.75
CA LEU A 847 -11.69 5.33 41.47
C LEU A 847 -12.00 5.00 42.93
N VAL A 848 -11.51 3.86 43.41
CA VAL A 848 -11.70 3.43 44.80
C VAL A 848 -10.36 3.45 45.51
N THR A 849 -10.38 3.93 46.76
CA THR A 849 -9.23 3.90 47.67
C THR A 849 -9.61 3.22 48.97
N ALA A 850 -8.67 2.48 49.56
CA ALA A 850 -8.83 1.81 50.83
C ALA A 850 -7.61 2.01 51.72
N ASP A 851 -7.86 2.32 52.99
CA ASP A 851 -6.84 2.28 54.05
C ASP A 851 -6.34 0.86 54.20
N VAL A 852 -5.03 0.64 54.11
CA VAL A 852 -4.44 -0.67 54.38
C VAL A 852 -3.63 -0.71 55.68
N THR A 853 -3.67 -1.88 56.31
CA THR A 853 -2.82 -2.23 57.43
C THR A 853 -2.18 -3.57 57.11
N ALA A 854 -1.20 -4.00 57.90
CA ALA A 854 -0.55 -5.30 57.73
C ALA A 854 -1.50 -6.52 57.73
N THR A 855 -2.79 -6.38 58.12
CA THR A 855 -3.75 -7.49 58.20
C THR A 855 -5.16 -7.22 57.68
N SER A 856 -5.49 -6.00 57.26
CA SER A 856 -6.84 -5.64 56.80
C SER A 856 -6.84 -4.40 55.93
N ALA A 857 -7.87 -4.25 55.09
CA ALA A 857 -8.16 -3.05 54.32
C ALA A 857 -9.56 -2.49 54.66
N THR A 858 -9.80 -1.19 54.48
CA THR A 858 -11.12 -0.54 54.64
C THR A 858 -11.34 0.54 53.57
N ILE A 859 -12.42 0.45 52.80
CA ILE A 859 -12.76 1.44 51.75
C ILE A 859 -13.06 2.80 52.36
N LYS A 860 -12.43 3.86 51.83
CA LYS A 860 -12.76 5.26 52.14
C LYS A 860 -13.87 5.72 51.20
N THR A 861 -15.13 5.44 51.54
CA THR A 861 -16.29 5.73 50.67
C THR A 861 -16.47 7.20 50.30
N THR A 862 -15.95 8.14 51.10
CA THR A 862 -16.01 9.58 50.80
C THR A 862 -15.01 10.01 49.74
N ALA A 863 -14.01 9.16 49.47
CA ALA A 863 -12.95 9.41 48.51
C ALA A 863 -13.20 8.74 47.15
N THR A 864 -14.30 8.00 47.01
CA THR A 864 -14.73 7.40 45.74
C THR A 864 -15.20 8.51 44.79
N THR A 865 -14.66 8.52 43.57
CA THR A 865 -14.94 9.54 42.56
C THR A 865 -16.04 9.08 41.60
N HIS A 866 -16.72 10.04 40.98
CA HIS A 866 -17.80 9.80 40.02
C HIS A 866 -17.39 10.26 38.61
N GLN A 867 -17.87 9.56 37.59
CA GLN A 867 -17.53 9.78 36.20
C GLN A 867 -18.28 10.99 35.62
N LEU A 868 -17.56 11.88 34.94
CA LEU A 868 -18.11 13.00 34.18
C LEU A 868 -17.83 12.77 32.69
N ASP A 869 -18.86 12.51 31.89
CA ASP A 869 -18.67 11.96 30.54
C ASP A 869 -18.27 13.00 29.50
N SER A 870 -18.79 14.23 29.63
CA SER A 870 -18.48 15.32 28.72
C SER A 870 -18.80 16.72 29.25
N PHE A 871 -18.25 17.74 28.59
CA PHE A 871 -18.27 19.12 29.06
C PHE A 871 -18.71 20.09 27.96
N ASN A 872 -19.36 21.18 28.36
CA ASN A 872 -19.62 22.36 27.56
C ASN A 872 -19.39 23.60 28.43
N ALA A 873 -18.59 24.56 27.96
CA ALA A 873 -18.34 25.76 28.74
C ALA A 873 -19.53 26.72 28.66
N ALA A 874 -20.00 27.19 29.80
CA ALA A 874 -21.15 28.10 29.89
C ALA A 874 -20.74 29.58 30.02
N GLY A 875 -19.49 29.84 30.43
CA GLY A 875 -18.94 31.17 30.64
C GLY A 875 -18.47 31.41 32.08
N TRP A 876 -18.27 32.68 32.43
CA TRP A 876 -17.83 33.10 33.76
C TRP A 876 -18.98 33.71 34.54
N ALA A 877 -19.03 33.41 35.85
CA ALA A 877 -20.00 34.02 36.75
C ALA A 877 -19.45 34.17 38.17
N ASP A 878 -19.83 35.24 38.85
CA ASP A 878 -19.54 35.43 40.28
C ASP A 878 -20.46 34.54 41.11
N LEU A 879 -19.95 33.66 41.97
CA LEU A 879 -20.82 32.90 42.88
C LEU A 879 -21.50 33.84 43.91
N TYR A 880 -20.71 34.82 44.34
CA TYR A 880 -21.06 35.99 45.12
C TYR A 880 -20.20 37.15 44.58
N PRO A 881 -20.56 38.43 44.84
CA PRO A 881 -19.80 39.56 44.32
C PRO A 881 -18.29 39.47 44.64
N GLY A 882 -17.47 39.35 43.59
CA GLY A 882 -16.01 39.22 43.67
C GLY A 882 -15.47 37.79 43.84
N ASP A 883 -16.29 36.77 43.62
CA ASP A 883 -15.94 35.34 43.69
C ASP A 883 -16.18 34.66 42.34
N GLU A 884 -15.42 35.08 41.33
CA GLU A 884 -15.58 34.61 39.95
C GLU A 884 -15.27 33.12 39.82
N ARG A 885 -16.10 32.42 39.06
CA ARG A 885 -15.95 31.00 38.72
C ARG A 885 -16.06 30.81 37.21
N ALA A 886 -15.29 29.87 36.69
CA ALA A 886 -15.59 29.27 35.41
C ALA A 886 -16.71 28.24 35.59
N VAL A 887 -17.71 28.27 34.71
CA VAL A 887 -18.91 27.44 34.81
C VAL A 887 -18.97 26.51 33.60
N PHE A 888 -19.10 25.22 33.87
CA PHE A 888 -19.24 24.19 32.85
C PHE A 888 -20.53 23.40 33.08
N PHE A 889 -21.22 23.09 31.99
CA PHE A 889 -22.32 22.15 31.99
C PHE A 889 -21.81 20.76 31.63
N VAL A 890 -22.23 19.76 32.40
CA VAL A 890 -21.90 18.35 32.21
C VAL A 890 -23.18 17.67 31.73
N PRO A 891 -23.36 17.38 30.43
CA PRO A 891 -24.62 16.89 29.89
C PRO A 891 -25.00 15.49 30.36
N SER A 892 -24.01 14.64 30.67
CA SER A 892 -24.24 13.27 31.15
C SER A 892 -23.14 12.82 32.09
N THR A 893 -23.48 11.88 32.97
CA THR A 893 -22.56 11.26 33.93
C THR A 893 -22.77 9.74 33.98
N GLY A 894 -21.82 9.02 34.59
CA GLY A 894 -21.95 7.57 34.81
C GLY A 894 -22.10 6.77 33.51
N SER A 895 -21.27 7.03 32.51
CA SER A 895 -21.34 6.38 31.19
C SER A 895 -22.68 6.59 30.47
N GLY A 896 -23.29 7.76 30.66
CA GLY A 896 -24.56 8.16 30.07
C GLY A 896 -25.81 7.57 30.73
N TYR A 897 -25.67 6.85 31.85
CA TYR A 897 -26.81 6.31 32.60
C TYR A 897 -27.39 7.32 33.59
N ASP A 898 -26.57 8.26 34.06
CA ASP A 898 -26.95 9.32 34.99
C ASP A 898 -27.04 10.68 34.29
N GLY A 899 -27.73 11.60 34.94
CA GLY A 899 -28.15 12.85 34.34
C GLY A 899 -27.08 13.95 34.29
N SER A 900 -27.55 15.17 33.99
CA SER A 900 -26.72 16.35 33.85
C SER A 900 -26.35 16.98 35.19
N LYS A 901 -25.16 17.60 35.23
CA LYS A 901 -24.62 18.35 36.38
C LYS A 901 -24.07 19.71 35.94
N VAL A 902 -23.84 20.60 36.91
CA VAL A 902 -23.10 21.86 36.74
C VAL A 902 -21.81 21.77 37.54
N LEU A 903 -20.71 22.21 36.92
CA LEU A 903 -19.38 22.27 37.52
C LEU A 903 -18.95 23.73 37.66
N LEU A 904 -18.48 24.09 38.85
CA LEU A 904 -17.94 25.41 39.19
C LEU A 904 -16.46 25.28 39.48
N MET A 905 -15.62 25.97 38.73
CA MET A 905 -14.16 25.90 38.81
C MET A 905 -13.57 27.24 39.25
N GLU A 906 -12.67 27.17 40.23
CA GLU A 906 -11.90 28.30 40.76
C GLU A 906 -10.74 28.67 39.83
N ASN A 907 -10.14 29.84 40.03
CA ASN A 907 -8.93 30.24 39.31
C ASN A 907 -7.70 29.38 39.65
N THR A 908 -7.76 28.56 40.69
CA THR A 908 -6.72 27.56 41.01
C THR A 908 -6.92 26.25 40.24
N GLY A 909 -8.07 26.08 39.58
CA GLY A 909 -8.45 24.83 38.92
C GLY A 909 -9.20 23.83 39.80
N ASN A 910 -9.31 24.10 41.10
CA ASN A 910 -10.18 23.32 41.98
C ASN A 910 -11.65 23.49 41.55
N TYR A 911 -12.42 22.41 41.58
CA TYR A 911 -13.83 22.48 41.18
C TYR A 911 -14.75 21.71 42.12
N ILE A 912 -16.03 22.08 42.06
CA ILE A 912 -17.13 21.36 42.69
C ILE A 912 -18.21 21.06 41.65
N THR A 913 -18.99 20.00 41.88
CA THR A 913 -20.13 19.64 41.04
C THR A 913 -21.44 19.73 41.82
N SER A 914 -22.53 20.08 41.14
CA SER A 914 -23.88 19.93 41.68
C SER A 914 -24.26 18.46 41.85
N GLU A 915 -25.35 18.21 42.56
CA GLU A 915 -26.11 16.95 42.40
C GLU A 915 -26.66 16.85 40.96
N GLU A 916 -27.17 15.67 40.58
CA GLU A 916 -27.88 15.51 39.31
C GLU A 916 -29.07 16.49 39.23
N ILE A 917 -29.10 17.29 38.17
CA ILE A 917 -30.11 18.34 37.94
C ILE A 917 -31.31 17.76 37.20
N SER A 918 -31.05 16.94 36.19
CA SER A 918 -32.08 16.29 35.37
C SER A 918 -31.50 15.08 34.65
N SER A 919 -32.33 14.14 34.23
CA SER A 919 -31.87 12.94 33.51
C SER A 919 -31.25 13.24 32.14
N ASN A 920 -31.63 14.37 31.51
CA ASN A 920 -31.09 14.87 30.24
C ASN A 920 -31.05 13.85 29.06
N TRP A 921 -32.06 12.96 28.93
CA TRP A 921 -32.05 11.92 27.89
C TRP A 921 -32.26 12.47 26.47
N ASP A 922 -32.65 13.73 26.32
CA ASP A 922 -32.70 14.47 25.05
C ASP A 922 -31.31 14.93 24.58
N ASN A 923 -30.27 14.78 25.41
CA ASN A 923 -28.87 15.09 25.10
C ASN A 923 -28.62 16.59 24.81
N SER A 924 -29.41 17.46 25.42
CA SER A 924 -29.19 18.91 25.40
C SER A 924 -27.87 19.23 26.13
N SER A 925 -27.04 20.13 25.58
CA SER A 925 -25.65 20.29 26.05
C SER A 925 -25.17 21.72 26.24
N ILE A 926 -25.99 22.73 25.91
CA ILE A 926 -25.55 24.13 25.89
C ILE A 926 -26.24 24.91 26.99
N ALA A 927 -25.43 25.47 27.89
CA ALA A 927 -25.86 26.38 28.95
C ALA A 927 -25.09 27.69 28.84
N VAL A 928 -25.59 28.76 29.45
CA VAL A 928 -24.94 30.08 29.41
C VAL A 928 -25.08 30.81 30.75
N THR A 929 -23.98 31.36 31.24
CA THR A 929 -23.95 32.16 32.47
C THR A 929 -24.55 33.54 32.26
N THR A 930 -25.17 34.09 33.31
CA THR A 930 -25.78 35.43 33.31
C THR A 930 -25.91 35.94 34.74
N ASP A 931 -26.26 37.21 34.94
CA ASP A 931 -26.82 37.75 36.18
C ASP A 931 -28.18 38.37 35.80
N TYR A 932 -29.14 37.51 35.43
CA TYR A 932 -30.38 37.94 34.78
C TYR A 932 -31.23 38.85 35.68
N ASN A 933 -30.97 38.82 36.99
CA ASN A 933 -31.73 39.56 37.99
C ASN A 933 -30.96 40.75 38.60
N ASN A 934 -29.69 40.97 38.19
CA ASN A 934 -28.77 42.01 38.65
C ASN A 934 -28.58 42.03 40.20
N ASP A 935 -28.55 40.87 40.87
CA ASP A 935 -28.28 40.78 42.31
C ASP A 935 -26.78 40.64 42.64
N GLY A 936 -25.93 40.50 41.62
CA GLY A 936 -24.49 40.35 41.74
C GLY A 936 -24.04 38.92 42.08
N ALA A 937 -24.97 37.96 42.14
CA ALA A 937 -24.67 36.54 42.12
C ALA A 937 -25.04 35.97 40.75
N GLY A 938 -24.20 35.05 40.28
CA GLY A 938 -24.33 34.41 38.98
C GLY A 938 -25.49 33.44 38.94
N ASP A 939 -26.17 33.49 37.81
CA ASP A 939 -27.21 32.57 37.40
C ASP A 939 -26.76 31.82 36.13
N LEU A 940 -27.47 30.75 35.81
CA LEU A 940 -27.24 29.91 34.66
C LEU A 940 -28.56 29.65 33.95
N PHE A 941 -28.60 29.92 32.65
CA PHE A 941 -29.64 29.41 31.77
C PHE A 941 -29.19 28.07 31.21
N LEU A 942 -29.97 27.03 31.42
CA LEU A 942 -29.59 25.65 31.08
C LEU A 942 -30.79 24.83 30.59
N PRO A 943 -30.53 23.76 29.83
CA PRO A 943 -31.55 22.78 29.51
C PRO A 943 -31.78 21.84 30.71
N THR A 944 -33.03 21.41 30.88
CA THR A 944 -33.43 20.34 31.80
C THR A 944 -34.30 19.35 31.04
N ALA A 945 -34.21 18.05 31.35
CA ALA A 945 -35.15 17.08 30.78
C ALA A 945 -35.39 15.88 31.71
N GLN A 946 -36.65 15.44 31.81
CA GLN A 946 -37.07 14.25 32.54
C GLN A 946 -37.54 13.21 31.51
N THR A 947 -36.59 12.44 30.95
CA THR A 947 -36.71 11.71 29.68
C THR A 947 -36.46 12.62 28.46
N TYR A 948 -37.41 12.73 27.51
CA TYR A 948 -37.26 13.41 26.22
C TYR A 948 -38.10 14.68 26.10
N ASP A 949 -38.40 15.35 27.21
CA ASP A 949 -39.19 16.58 27.28
C ASP A 949 -38.30 17.80 27.56
N GLY A 950 -37.43 18.14 26.60
CA GLY A 950 -36.44 19.22 26.71
C GLY A 950 -37.07 20.54 27.17
N ALA A 951 -36.69 20.99 28.36
CA ALA A 951 -37.19 22.15 29.06
C ALA A 951 -36.06 23.19 29.24
N PHE A 952 -36.47 24.44 29.42
CA PHE A 952 -35.56 25.53 29.74
C PHE A 952 -35.66 25.85 31.23
N ALA A 953 -34.52 26.05 31.90
CA ALA A 953 -34.47 26.48 33.29
C ALA A 953 -33.52 27.67 33.50
N ALA A 954 -33.82 28.46 34.54
CA ALA A 954 -32.91 29.43 35.13
C ALA A 954 -32.53 28.96 36.53
N MET A 955 -31.24 28.73 36.75
CA MET A 955 -30.65 28.25 38.00
C MET A 955 -29.82 29.36 38.66
N ARG A 956 -29.92 29.47 39.98
CA ARG A 956 -28.98 30.26 40.78
C ARG A 956 -27.76 29.40 41.13
N LEU A 957 -26.54 29.89 40.85
CA LEU A 957 -25.32 29.07 40.95
C LEU A 957 -24.86 28.79 42.39
N ASN A 958 -25.11 29.70 43.34
CA ASN A 958 -24.58 29.56 44.71
C ASN A 958 -25.19 28.43 45.54
N ASP A 959 -26.39 27.97 45.17
CA ASP A 959 -27.10 26.89 45.83
C ASP A 959 -27.74 25.89 44.84
N PHE A 960 -27.41 26.03 43.54
CA PHE A 960 -27.94 25.25 42.42
C PHE A 960 -29.48 25.19 42.33
N SER A 961 -30.19 26.16 42.93
CA SER A 961 -31.65 26.13 42.95
C SER A 961 -32.28 26.69 41.66
N ILE A 962 -33.19 25.92 41.05
CA ILE A 962 -33.99 26.37 39.91
C ILE A 962 -34.98 27.46 40.34
N GLN A 963 -34.85 28.66 39.78
CA GLN A 963 -35.72 29.81 40.06
C GLN A 963 -36.93 29.88 39.12
N TYR A 964 -36.74 29.47 37.87
CA TYR A 964 -37.75 29.51 36.82
C TYR A 964 -37.55 28.35 35.84
N GLU A 965 -38.65 27.81 35.32
CA GLU A 965 -38.60 26.70 34.37
C GLU A 965 -39.78 26.80 33.39
N ILE A 966 -39.51 26.51 32.12
CA ILE A 966 -40.49 26.36 31.05
C ILE A 966 -40.40 24.93 30.54
N THR A 967 -41.40 24.11 30.86
CA THR A 967 -41.49 22.72 30.42
C THR A 967 -41.63 22.61 28.89
N GLY A 968 -40.91 21.67 28.29
CA GLY A 968 -41.00 21.36 26.86
C GLY A 968 -42.13 20.41 26.49
N ASP A 969 -42.24 20.15 25.19
CA ASP A 969 -43.05 19.07 24.64
C ASP A 969 -42.19 17.79 24.49
N TYR A 970 -42.81 16.62 24.62
CA TYR A 970 -42.14 15.34 24.39
C TYR A 970 -41.54 15.26 22.99
N SER A 971 -40.28 14.81 22.88
CA SER A 971 -39.43 14.73 21.68
C SER A 971 -38.85 16.05 21.15
N ASN A 972 -39.01 17.15 21.89
CA ASN A 972 -38.23 18.35 21.62
C ASN A 972 -36.99 18.40 22.50
N ASP A 973 -35.92 18.96 21.96
CA ASP A 973 -34.63 19.23 22.57
C ASP A 973 -34.36 20.74 22.64
N VAL A 974 -33.70 21.19 23.70
CA VAL A 974 -33.23 22.58 23.83
C VAL A 974 -31.81 22.64 23.28
N SER A 975 -31.71 23.07 22.03
CA SER A 975 -30.45 22.96 21.27
C SER A 975 -29.43 24.05 21.60
N VAL A 976 -29.84 25.33 21.65
CA VAL A 976 -28.94 26.47 21.93
C VAL A 976 -29.66 27.48 22.82
N ILE A 977 -28.92 28.06 23.77
CA ILE A 977 -29.38 29.09 24.71
C ILE A 977 -28.38 30.25 24.70
N LYS A 978 -28.87 31.50 24.60
CA LYS A 978 -28.08 32.72 24.80
C LYS A 978 -28.76 33.65 25.82
N ALA A 979 -27.95 34.33 26.63
CA ALA A 979 -28.40 35.40 27.51
C ALA A 979 -28.15 36.76 26.82
N PHE A 980 -29.18 37.61 26.76
CA PHE A 980 -29.11 38.92 26.11
C PHE A 980 -30.25 39.81 26.59
N ASP A 981 -30.02 41.08 26.96
CA ASP A 981 -31.09 42.06 27.21
C ASP A 981 -31.89 42.34 25.93
N PHE A 982 -32.91 41.52 25.69
CA PHE A 982 -33.61 41.41 24.41
C PHE A 982 -34.71 42.46 24.28
N ASN A 983 -35.30 42.89 25.40
CA ASN A 983 -36.31 43.94 25.45
C ASN A 983 -35.76 45.35 25.81
N ASN A 984 -34.46 45.48 26.12
CA ASN A 984 -33.76 46.70 26.56
C ASN A 984 -34.29 47.25 27.91
N ASP A 985 -34.63 46.39 28.87
CA ASP A 985 -35.07 46.78 30.21
C ASP A 985 -33.94 46.76 31.25
N GLY A 986 -32.74 46.33 30.85
CA GLY A 986 -31.55 46.26 31.68
C GLY A 986 -31.37 44.94 32.41
N PHE A 987 -32.20 43.93 32.17
CA PHE A 987 -32.05 42.56 32.66
C PHE A 987 -31.80 41.62 31.47
N ASP A 988 -30.95 40.61 31.66
CA ASP A 988 -30.72 39.63 30.59
C ASP A 988 -31.95 38.74 30.41
N ASP A 989 -32.38 38.60 29.15
CA ASP A 989 -33.43 37.70 28.72
C ASP A 989 -32.83 36.40 28.17
N ALA A 990 -33.62 35.32 28.18
CA ALA A 990 -33.22 34.06 27.56
C ALA A 990 -33.72 33.98 26.11
N VAL A 991 -32.81 33.78 25.18
CA VAL A 991 -33.14 33.47 23.78
C VAL A 991 -32.66 32.06 23.47
N TYR A 992 -33.56 31.15 23.16
CA TYR A 992 -33.23 29.74 22.98
C TYR A 992 -34.07 29.05 21.91
N VAL A 993 -33.60 27.90 21.45
CA VAL A 993 -34.29 27.08 20.44
C VAL A 993 -34.80 25.80 21.08
N ASP A 994 -36.11 25.61 21.00
CA ASP A 994 -36.83 24.40 21.41
C ASP A 994 -37.34 23.68 20.15
N GLY A 995 -36.65 22.59 19.79
CA GLY A 995 -36.78 21.87 18.52
C GLY A 995 -36.54 22.75 17.29
N ARG A 996 -37.60 23.40 16.78
CA ARG A 996 -37.57 24.32 15.62
C ARG A 996 -38.07 25.72 15.93
N THR A 997 -38.36 26.01 17.19
CA THR A 997 -38.96 27.27 17.60
C THR A 997 -37.95 28.08 18.38
N LEU A 998 -37.52 29.21 17.79
CA LEU A 998 -36.78 30.25 18.50
C LEU A 998 -37.73 30.95 19.47
N LYS A 999 -37.37 31.06 20.73
CA LYS A 999 -38.12 31.69 21.82
C LYS A 999 -37.27 32.74 22.49
N ALA A 1000 -37.84 33.90 22.78
CA ALA A 1000 -37.22 34.95 23.60
C ALA A 1000 -38.10 35.19 24.84
N VAL A 1001 -37.56 34.94 26.03
CA VAL A 1001 -38.25 35.03 27.32
C VAL A 1001 -37.59 36.09 28.17
N ASP A 1002 -38.40 37.00 28.71
CA ASP A 1002 -38.03 37.80 29.86
C ASP A 1002 -38.14 36.95 31.11
N VAL A 1003 -36.99 36.48 31.60
CA VAL A 1003 -36.91 35.54 32.72
C VAL A 1003 -37.24 36.22 34.04
N ASN A 1004 -36.81 37.48 34.21
CA ASN A 1004 -37.05 38.27 35.41
C ASN A 1004 -38.56 38.53 35.63
N ASN A 1005 -39.29 38.87 34.57
CA ASN A 1005 -40.74 39.06 34.61
C ASN A 1005 -41.55 37.80 34.25
N GLN A 1006 -40.87 36.70 33.91
CA GLN A 1006 -41.45 35.42 33.47
C GLN A 1006 -42.44 35.57 32.31
N LEU A 1007 -42.06 36.37 31.30
CA LEU A 1007 -42.91 36.77 30.18
C LEU A 1007 -42.31 36.33 28.83
N MET A 1008 -43.10 35.64 28.01
CA MET A 1008 -42.72 35.35 26.64
C MET A 1008 -42.76 36.63 25.77
N LEU A 1009 -41.60 37.05 25.25
CA LEU A 1009 -41.45 38.26 24.43
C LEU A 1009 -41.77 37.97 22.97
N ALA A 1010 -41.19 36.91 22.40
CA ALA A 1010 -41.35 36.56 21.00
C ALA A 1010 -41.13 35.07 20.74
N THR A 1011 -41.76 34.55 19.69
CA THR A 1011 -41.56 33.18 19.19
C THR A 1011 -41.50 33.17 17.67
N TYR A 1012 -40.65 32.32 17.10
CA TYR A 1012 -40.56 32.08 15.66
C TYR A 1012 -40.32 30.60 15.37
N THR A 1013 -41.28 29.94 14.73
CA THR A 1013 -41.12 28.56 14.28
C THR A 1013 -40.53 28.51 12.89
N MET A 1014 -39.31 28.00 12.79
CA MET A 1014 -38.57 27.82 11.55
C MET A 1014 -39.32 26.85 10.62
N PRO A 1015 -39.42 27.10 9.30
CA PRO A 1015 -39.93 26.12 8.34
C PRO A 1015 -38.99 24.91 8.13
N GLN A 1016 -37.69 25.07 8.32
CA GLN A 1016 -36.67 24.01 8.24
C GLN A 1016 -36.07 23.71 9.62
N TYR A 1017 -35.13 22.76 9.71
CA TYR A 1017 -34.41 22.49 10.95
C TYR A 1017 -33.43 23.63 11.28
N PHE A 1018 -33.20 23.82 12.57
CA PHE A 1018 -32.27 24.82 13.11
C PHE A 1018 -30.82 24.47 12.75
N ARG A 1019 -29.98 25.50 12.54
CA ARG A 1019 -28.54 25.34 12.31
C ARG A 1019 -27.72 26.14 13.30
N ASP A 1020 -27.91 27.45 13.32
CA ASP A 1020 -27.29 28.35 14.30
C ASP A 1020 -28.02 29.69 14.40
N PHE A 1021 -27.84 30.44 15.49
CA PHE A 1021 -28.24 31.84 15.61
C PHE A 1021 -27.26 32.68 16.43
N ASP A 1022 -27.22 33.97 16.12
CA ASP A 1022 -26.52 34.96 16.95
C ASP A 1022 -27.33 36.25 17.09
N ILE A 1023 -27.03 37.06 18.11
CA ILE A 1023 -27.81 38.24 18.51
C ILE A 1023 -26.91 39.46 18.60
N VAL A 1024 -27.39 40.61 18.11
CA VAL A 1024 -26.70 41.89 18.23
C VAL A 1024 -27.69 43.04 18.48
N SER A 1025 -27.24 44.08 19.17
CA SER A 1025 -27.94 45.37 19.24
C SER A 1025 -27.29 46.36 18.28
N MET A 1026 -28.06 46.86 17.30
CA MET A 1026 -27.62 47.86 16.34
C MET A 1026 -28.58 49.05 16.37
N ASN A 1027 -28.04 50.27 16.53
CA ASN A 1027 -28.83 51.50 16.61
C ASN A 1027 -29.96 51.48 17.67
N GLY A 1028 -29.79 50.70 18.74
CA GLY A 1028 -30.78 50.55 19.82
C GLY A 1028 -31.94 49.59 19.50
N ASN A 1029 -31.85 48.81 18.43
CA ASN A 1029 -32.76 47.71 18.12
C ASN A 1029 -32.02 46.37 18.20
N VAL A 1030 -32.73 45.33 18.62
CA VAL A 1030 -32.20 43.96 18.67
C VAL A 1030 -32.47 43.23 17.35
N TYR A 1031 -31.45 42.55 16.86
CA TYR A 1031 -31.49 41.72 15.67
C TYR A 1031 -31.00 40.31 15.98
N VAL A 1032 -31.61 39.32 15.34
CA VAL A 1032 -31.18 37.91 15.42
C VAL A 1032 -30.83 37.43 14.02
N ALA A 1033 -29.57 37.06 13.80
CA ALA A 1033 -29.19 36.29 12.63
C ALA A 1033 -29.51 34.82 12.88
N LEU A 1034 -30.28 34.19 12.00
CA LEU A 1034 -30.76 32.81 12.15
C LEU A 1034 -30.52 32.03 10.87
N SER A 1035 -29.74 30.95 10.96
CA SER A 1035 -29.52 29.98 9.90
C SER A 1035 -30.46 28.78 10.07
N GLN A 1036 -31.05 28.31 8.97
CA GLN A 1036 -31.96 27.17 8.96
C GLN A 1036 -31.87 26.36 7.66
N GLY A 1037 -32.00 25.04 7.78
CA GLY A 1037 -31.89 24.12 6.65
C GLY A 1037 -30.51 24.18 5.97
N ASN A 1038 -30.49 23.83 4.69
CA ASN A 1038 -29.24 23.78 3.91
C ASN A 1038 -28.93 25.04 3.11
N ASP A 1039 -29.85 26.01 3.05
CA ASP A 1039 -29.73 27.11 2.08
C ASP A 1039 -30.19 28.48 2.61
N ILE A 1040 -30.59 28.65 3.88
CA ILE A 1040 -31.26 29.90 4.31
C ILE A 1040 -30.64 30.49 5.57
N THR A 1041 -30.23 31.76 5.49
CA THR A 1041 -29.87 32.62 6.63
C THR A 1041 -30.70 33.88 6.62
N GLN A 1042 -31.27 34.25 7.77
CA GLN A 1042 -32.22 35.37 7.89
C GLN A 1042 -31.82 36.34 9.00
N LEU A 1043 -32.13 37.62 8.79
CA LEU A 1043 -32.07 38.63 9.85
C LEU A 1043 -33.49 38.88 10.36
N LEU A 1044 -33.71 38.64 11.65
CA LEU A 1044 -34.99 38.81 12.34
C LEU A 1044 -34.94 40.01 13.29
N THR A 1045 -36.08 40.65 13.51
CA THR A 1045 -36.25 41.65 14.59
C THR A 1045 -37.54 41.36 15.37
N PRO A 1046 -37.56 41.55 16.70
CA PRO A 1046 -38.75 41.32 17.50
C PRO A 1046 -39.87 42.31 17.21
N THR A 1047 -41.10 41.85 17.37
CA THR A 1047 -42.35 42.61 17.23
C THR A 1047 -43.27 42.27 18.40
N THR A 1048 -44.33 43.05 18.59
CA THR A 1048 -45.34 42.77 19.63
C THR A 1048 -46.07 41.42 19.48
N SER A 1049 -45.89 40.72 18.35
CA SER A 1049 -46.57 39.45 18.04
C SER A 1049 -45.63 38.30 17.65
N GLY A 1050 -44.32 38.41 17.87
CA GLY A 1050 -43.31 37.42 17.45
C GLY A 1050 -42.14 38.07 16.71
N PHE A 1051 -41.47 37.37 15.81
CA PHE A 1051 -40.38 37.91 15.00
C PHE A 1051 -40.83 38.33 13.59
N SER A 1052 -40.15 39.32 13.00
CA SER A 1052 -40.30 39.70 11.60
C SER A 1052 -38.97 39.58 10.85
N ILE A 1053 -39.01 38.94 9.67
CA ILE A 1053 -37.85 38.79 8.79
C ILE A 1053 -37.58 40.13 8.08
N GLN A 1054 -36.40 40.68 8.29
CA GLN A 1054 -35.92 41.91 7.66
C GLN A 1054 -35.16 41.63 6.37
N ALA A 1055 -34.29 40.61 6.40
CA ALA A 1055 -33.47 40.21 5.27
C ALA A 1055 -33.31 38.69 5.21
N SER A 1056 -32.91 38.17 4.05
CA SER A 1056 -32.57 36.76 3.87
C SER A 1056 -31.45 36.63 2.83
N ALA A 1057 -30.60 35.64 3.02
CA ALA A 1057 -29.56 35.22 2.09
C ALA A 1057 -29.71 33.71 1.83
N ASP A 1058 -29.48 33.31 0.58
CA ASP A 1058 -29.56 31.92 0.13
C ASP A 1058 -28.24 31.18 0.46
N ILE A 1059 -27.90 31.08 1.74
CA ILE A 1059 -26.76 30.35 2.28
C ILE A 1059 -27.13 29.71 3.62
N SER A 1060 -26.62 28.51 3.92
CA SER A 1060 -26.67 27.95 5.28
C SER A 1060 -25.34 28.11 5.97
N CYS A 1061 -25.40 28.68 7.16
CA CYS A 1061 -24.26 28.82 8.05
C CYS A 1061 -24.37 27.73 9.12
N ALA A 1062 -23.34 26.90 9.25
CA ALA A 1062 -23.17 25.98 10.37
C ALA A 1062 -22.81 26.73 11.66
N ARG A 1063 -22.07 27.84 11.53
CA ARG A 1063 -21.85 28.81 12.61
C ARG A 1063 -22.10 30.23 12.16
N LEU A 1064 -22.60 31.06 13.08
CA LEU A 1064 -22.82 32.49 12.94
C LEU A 1064 -22.14 33.26 14.09
N THR A 1065 -21.45 34.35 13.78
CA THR A 1065 -21.02 35.31 14.79
C THR A 1065 -21.07 36.74 14.25
N PHE A 1066 -21.66 37.66 15.00
CA PHE A 1066 -21.52 39.09 14.72
C PHE A 1066 -20.10 39.56 15.07
N ILE A 1067 -19.50 40.32 14.18
CA ILE A 1067 -18.10 40.74 14.25
C ILE A 1067 -17.95 42.14 13.67
N ASN A 1068 -17.04 42.95 14.18
CA ASN A 1068 -16.60 44.16 13.49
C ASN A 1068 -15.33 43.81 12.68
N ALA A 1069 -15.53 43.41 11.43
CA ALA A 1069 -14.50 42.85 10.56
C ALA A 1069 -13.63 43.91 9.88
N ASP A 1070 -14.01 45.19 9.94
CA ASP A 1070 -13.32 46.27 9.24
C ASP A 1070 -13.05 47.51 10.13
N SER A 1071 -12.69 48.62 9.51
CA SER A 1071 -12.28 49.83 10.24
C SER A 1071 -13.44 50.68 10.77
N ASP A 1072 -14.67 50.40 10.35
CA ASP A 1072 -15.84 51.17 10.75
C ASP A 1072 -16.46 50.61 12.04
N ALA A 1073 -17.58 51.17 12.50
CA ALA A 1073 -18.19 50.80 13.79
C ALA A 1073 -19.43 49.92 13.63
N ALA A 1074 -19.84 49.62 12.40
CA ALA A 1074 -20.90 48.69 12.10
C ALA A 1074 -20.46 47.27 12.46
N SER A 1075 -21.45 46.39 12.60
CA SER A 1075 -21.19 44.97 12.81
C SER A 1075 -21.55 44.23 11.54
N GLU A 1076 -20.62 43.41 11.08
CA GLU A 1076 -20.80 42.43 10.03
C GLU A 1076 -21.26 41.11 10.66
N LEU A 1077 -21.66 40.17 9.81
CA LEU A 1077 -21.99 38.82 10.20
C LEU A 1077 -21.04 37.85 9.50
N ALA A 1078 -20.22 37.16 10.28
CA ALA A 1078 -19.44 36.02 9.81
C ALA A 1078 -20.29 34.76 9.81
N CYS A 1079 -20.22 34.03 8.70
CA CYS A 1079 -20.98 32.81 8.42
C CYS A 1079 -20.02 31.72 7.95
N TYR A 1080 -19.88 30.65 8.72
CA TYR A 1080 -19.15 29.47 8.26
C TYR A 1080 -20.11 28.51 7.56
N ASN A 1081 -19.85 28.22 6.28
CA ASN A 1081 -20.59 27.24 5.49
C ASN A 1081 -19.79 25.94 5.40
N ASP A 1082 -20.24 24.92 6.13
CA ASP A 1082 -19.63 23.59 6.17
C ASP A 1082 -19.74 22.80 4.85
N GLN A 1083 -20.75 23.08 4.01
CA GLN A 1083 -20.93 22.37 2.74
C GLN A 1083 -19.90 22.77 1.69
N SER A 1084 -19.50 24.04 1.69
CA SER A 1084 -18.47 24.58 0.80
C SER A 1084 -17.11 24.78 1.49
N GLN A 1085 -17.03 24.45 2.79
CA GLN A 1085 -15.90 24.78 3.67
C GLN A 1085 -15.42 26.22 3.42
N SER A 1086 -16.33 27.20 3.52
CA SER A 1086 -16.00 28.60 3.28
C SER A 1086 -16.52 29.53 4.38
N LEU A 1087 -15.74 30.58 4.64
CA LEU A 1087 -16.10 31.69 5.51
C LEU A 1087 -16.67 32.84 4.67
N VAL A 1088 -17.90 33.22 4.98
CA VAL A 1088 -18.66 34.25 4.27
C VAL A 1088 -18.91 35.43 5.19
N ILE A 1089 -18.57 36.63 4.73
CA ILE A 1089 -18.81 37.87 5.47
C ILE A 1089 -19.98 38.61 4.84
N PHE A 1090 -20.93 39.02 5.68
CA PHE A 1090 -22.07 39.84 5.29
C PHE A 1090 -21.98 41.22 5.92
N GLU A 1091 -22.10 42.24 5.07
CA GLU A 1091 -22.48 43.58 5.48
C GLU A 1091 -23.93 43.56 5.99
N VAL A 1092 -24.15 44.02 7.22
CA VAL A 1092 -25.46 44.06 7.85
C VAL A 1092 -25.95 45.50 7.96
N ASN A 1093 -26.98 45.81 7.18
CA ASN A 1093 -27.77 47.02 7.36
C ASN A 1093 -29.17 46.57 7.84
N GLU A 1094 -29.87 47.36 8.65
CA GLU A 1094 -31.15 47.05 9.32
C GLU A 1094 -32.21 46.31 8.47
N THR A 1095 -32.09 46.32 7.13
CA THR A 1095 -32.98 45.68 6.17
C THR A 1095 -32.29 44.79 5.11
N THR A 1096 -30.96 44.60 5.15
CA THR A 1096 -30.22 43.83 4.13
C THR A 1096 -29.05 43.03 4.72
N LEU A 1097 -28.85 41.81 4.19
CA LEU A 1097 -27.63 41.01 4.36
C LEU A 1097 -26.91 40.98 3.00
N THR A 1098 -25.81 41.70 2.85
CA THR A 1098 -25.07 41.78 1.57
C THR A 1098 -23.75 41.05 1.69
N LYS A 1099 -23.55 39.98 0.92
CA LYS A 1099 -22.28 39.25 0.90
C LYS A 1099 -21.14 40.15 0.38
N THR A 1100 -20.10 40.34 1.19
CA THR A 1100 -18.91 41.12 0.84
C THR A 1100 -17.70 40.24 0.55
N SER A 1101 -17.60 39.08 1.22
CA SER A 1101 -16.51 38.12 1.06
C SER A 1101 -17.03 36.67 1.11
N ASP A 1102 -16.31 35.74 0.48
CA ASP A 1102 -16.57 34.30 0.46
C ASP A 1102 -15.23 33.60 0.18
N VAL A 1103 -14.59 33.07 1.23
CA VAL A 1103 -13.25 32.50 1.14
C VAL A 1103 -13.26 31.06 1.61
N SER A 1104 -12.73 30.15 0.79
CA SER A 1104 -12.53 28.76 1.19
C SER A 1104 -11.51 28.65 2.32
N VAL A 1105 -11.86 27.88 3.34
CA VAL A 1105 -11.01 27.55 4.48
C VAL A 1105 -10.72 26.06 4.45
N ASN A 1106 -9.46 25.69 4.64
CA ASN A 1106 -9.04 24.28 4.65
C ASN A 1106 -9.10 23.72 6.08
N MET A 1107 -10.26 23.83 6.73
CA MET A 1107 -10.51 23.31 8.07
C MET A 1107 -12.00 23.20 8.37
N SER A 1108 -12.37 22.20 9.16
CA SER A 1108 -13.73 21.99 9.66
C SER A 1108 -13.97 22.79 10.95
N ILE A 1109 -14.56 24.00 10.84
CA ILE A 1109 -14.85 24.86 12.00
C ILE A 1109 -16.04 24.31 12.80
N VAL A 1110 -15.82 24.02 14.09
CA VAL A 1110 -16.82 23.51 15.03
C VAL A 1110 -17.46 24.62 15.85
N ASP A 1111 -16.72 25.66 16.20
CA ASP A 1111 -17.21 26.83 16.93
C ASP A 1111 -16.40 28.07 16.56
N MET A 1112 -17.01 29.26 16.67
CA MET A 1112 -16.32 30.51 16.36
C MET A 1112 -16.87 31.70 17.16
N VAL A 1113 -15.97 32.59 17.56
CA VAL A 1113 -16.30 33.88 18.20
C VAL A 1113 -15.39 34.99 17.68
N ALA A 1114 -15.89 36.22 17.69
CA ALA A 1114 -15.06 37.40 17.42
C ALA A 1114 -14.01 37.59 18.52
N ASN A 1115 -12.77 37.90 18.13
CA ASN A 1115 -11.70 38.23 19.08
C ASN A 1115 -11.98 39.60 19.72
N PRO A 1116 -12.24 39.68 21.04
CA PRO A 1116 -12.69 40.90 21.69
C PRO A 1116 -11.54 41.87 22.06
N VAL A 1117 -10.28 41.54 21.76
CA VAL A 1117 -9.12 42.36 22.14
C VAL A 1117 -9.15 43.73 21.47
N THR A 1118 -9.59 43.79 20.21
CA THR A 1118 -9.82 45.02 19.44
C THR A 1118 -11.31 45.30 19.30
N ALA A 1119 -11.66 46.58 19.13
CA ALA A 1119 -13.05 47.03 18.92
C ALA A 1119 -13.43 47.12 17.43
N THR A 1120 -12.44 47.17 16.55
CA THR A 1120 -12.55 47.21 15.09
C THR A 1120 -11.49 46.30 14.49
N GLU A 1121 -11.66 45.88 13.23
CA GLU A 1121 -10.77 44.95 12.53
C GLU A 1121 -10.54 43.67 13.36
N GLN A 1122 -11.62 43.14 13.93
CA GLN A 1122 -11.60 41.95 14.74
C GLN A 1122 -11.28 40.73 13.87
N THR A 1123 -10.52 39.81 14.46
CA THR A 1123 -10.25 38.48 13.94
C THR A 1123 -11.25 37.49 14.54
N LEU A 1124 -11.22 36.24 14.07
CA LEU A 1124 -12.02 35.14 14.59
C LEU A 1124 -11.14 34.19 15.40
N LEU A 1125 -11.62 33.81 16.58
CA LEU A 1125 -11.15 32.64 17.30
C LEU A 1125 -12.02 31.47 16.91
N VAL A 1126 -11.41 30.36 16.51
CA VAL A 1126 -12.15 29.18 16.04
C VAL A 1126 -11.59 27.91 16.64
N THR A 1127 -12.50 26.98 16.98
CA THR A 1127 -12.14 25.60 17.25
C THR A 1127 -12.42 24.75 16.03
N SER A 1128 -11.47 23.93 15.62
CA SER A 1128 -11.63 22.99 14.50
C SER A 1128 -11.45 21.54 14.92
N ALA A 1129 -12.09 20.63 14.19
CA ALA A 1129 -11.81 19.21 14.24
C ALA A 1129 -10.73 18.85 13.21
N ASN A 1130 -9.78 17.98 13.57
CA ASN A 1130 -8.82 17.46 12.60
C ASN A 1130 -9.50 16.47 11.65
N ASP A 1131 -9.37 16.71 10.34
CA ASP A 1131 -10.00 15.91 9.28
C ASP A 1131 -9.39 14.50 9.27
N GLY A 1132 -10.10 13.50 9.81
CA GLY A 1132 -9.71 12.10 9.68
C GLY A 1132 -10.33 11.16 10.69
N ASP A 1133 -10.60 11.64 11.92
CA ASP A 1133 -11.13 10.79 12.98
C ASP A 1133 -12.35 11.45 13.64
N TRP A 1134 -13.54 10.88 13.41
CA TRP A 1134 -14.78 11.32 14.04
C TRP A 1134 -15.02 10.56 15.36
N GLY A 1135 -14.03 9.82 15.85
CA GLY A 1135 -14.11 9.03 17.07
C GLY A 1135 -14.05 9.85 18.36
N TYR A 1136 -14.36 9.18 19.47
CA TYR A 1136 -14.29 9.72 20.84
C TYR A 1136 -12.88 10.17 21.28
N TYR A 1137 -11.86 9.84 20.49
CA TYR A 1137 -10.43 10.13 20.72
C TYR A 1137 -9.85 11.15 19.75
N SER A 1138 -10.70 11.84 18.98
CA SER A 1138 -10.26 12.83 18.01
C SER A 1138 -9.59 14.05 18.66
N ALA A 1139 -8.74 14.70 17.86
CA ALA A 1139 -8.04 15.92 18.23
C ALA A 1139 -8.81 17.15 17.79
N SER A 1140 -8.68 18.23 18.58
CA SER A 1140 -9.17 19.56 18.21
C SER A 1140 -8.05 20.58 18.28
N GLU A 1141 -8.25 21.72 17.62
CA GLU A 1141 -7.31 22.84 17.70
C GLU A 1141 -8.09 24.12 18.01
N LEU A 1142 -7.52 25.00 18.84
CA LEU A 1142 -7.93 26.39 18.96
C LEU A 1142 -7.00 27.24 18.09
N SER A 1143 -7.56 28.10 17.24
CA SER A 1143 -6.77 28.96 16.37
C SER A 1143 -7.39 30.35 16.24
N GLU A 1144 -6.54 31.31 15.88
CA GLU A 1144 -6.98 32.64 15.45
C GLU A 1144 -6.82 32.76 13.93
N MET A 1145 -7.81 33.33 13.26
CA MET A 1145 -7.75 33.64 11.84
C MET A 1145 -8.36 35.00 11.50
N THR A 1146 -7.93 35.59 10.39
CA THR A 1146 -8.60 36.78 9.83
C THR A 1146 -9.92 36.40 9.17
N VAL A 1147 -10.74 37.41 8.88
CA VAL A 1147 -12.03 37.24 8.17
C VAL A 1147 -11.86 36.80 6.70
N GLU A 1148 -10.65 36.86 6.16
CA GLU A 1148 -10.26 36.27 4.88
C GLU A 1148 -9.85 34.80 4.99
N GLY A 1149 -10.06 34.14 6.13
CA GLY A 1149 -9.74 32.72 6.31
C GLY A 1149 -8.24 32.44 6.47
N ILE A 1150 -7.46 33.47 6.81
CA ILE A 1150 -6.01 33.38 7.00
C ILE A 1150 -5.70 33.05 8.46
N SER A 1151 -5.10 31.89 8.73
CA SER A 1151 -4.63 31.52 10.07
C SER A 1151 -3.48 32.42 10.53
N ILE A 1152 -3.53 32.84 11.79
CA ILE A 1152 -2.53 33.68 12.47
C ILE A 1152 -1.70 32.81 13.43
N TRP A 1153 -2.37 32.04 14.27
CA TRP A 1153 -1.75 31.04 15.13
C TRP A 1153 -2.72 29.90 15.43
N LYS A 1154 -2.18 28.77 15.90
CA LYS A 1154 -2.94 27.64 16.42
C LYS A 1154 -2.30 27.04 17.66
N SER A 1155 -3.11 26.37 18.48
CA SER A 1155 -2.69 25.56 19.61
C SER A 1155 -2.00 24.27 19.14
N PRO A 1156 -1.30 23.55 20.03
CA PRO A 1156 -1.07 22.12 19.87
C PRO A 1156 -2.42 21.37 19.80
N ALA A 1157 -2.37 20.09 19.45
CA ALA A 1157 -3.56 19.25 19.42
C ALA A 1157 -4.15 19.11 20.83
N LEU A 1158 -5.40 19.57 21.01
CA LEU A 1158 -6.16 19.50 22.25
C LEU A 1158 -6.90 18.16 22.36
N ILE A 1159 -7.06 17.69 23.59
CA ILE A 1159 -7.66 16.39 23.89
C ILE A 1159 -9.19 16.42 23.68
N GLY A 1160 -9.68 15.59 22.76
CA GLY A 1160 -11.10 15.35 22.49
C GLY A 1160 -11.73 16.29 21.46
N PRO A 1161 -12.89 15.92 20.89
CA PRO A 1161 -13.60 16.74 19.91
C PRO A 1161 -14.14 18.04 20.51
N ALA A 1162 -13.98 19.13 19.77
CA ALA A 1162 -14.51 20.44 20.12
C ALA A 1162 -16.05 20.41 20.18
N ARG A 1163 -16.61 21.33 20.96
CA ARG A 1163 -18.07 21.49 21.13
C ARG A 1163 -18.49 22.86 20.62
N SER A 1164 -19.64 22.90 19.97
CA SER A 1164 -20.29 24.15 19.55
C SER A 1164 -20.80 24.95 20.74
N HIS A 1165 -20.80 26.27 20.62
CA HIS A 1165 -21.21 27.20 21.69
C HIS A 1165 -20.45 26.98 23.01
N SER A 1166 -19.25 26.40 22.92
CA SER A 1166 -18.36 26.12 24.05
C SER A 1166 -17.20 27.11 24.07
N LEU A 1167 -16.94 27.86 22.99
CA LEU A 1167 -15.87 28.84 22.93
C LEU A 1167 -16.36 30.20 23.46
N HIS A 1168 -15.79 30.66 24.57
CA HIS A 1168 -16.03 31.98 25.14
C HIS A 1168 -14.72 32.77 25.18
N ALA A 1169 -14.77 34.03 24.76
CA ALA A 1169 -13.61 34.90 24.75
C ALA A 1169 -13.93 36.26 25.37
N ARG A 1170 -13.00 36.79 26.15
CA ARG A 1170 -13.08 38.15 26.68
C ARG A 1170 -11.72 38.82 26.66
N LYS A 1171 -11.74 40.15 26.80
CA LYS A 1171 -10.54 40.95 27.05
C LYS A 1171 -10.33 41.04 28.56
N SER A 1172 -9.20 40.58 29.05
CA SER A 1172 -8.83 40.64 30.47
C SER A 1172 -8.68 42.10 30.95
N ALA A 1173 -8.58 42.28 32.27
CA ALA A 1173 -8.33 43.60 32.88
C ALA A 1173 -6.99 44.21 32.43
N GLU A 1174 -6.00 43.36 32.12
CA GLU A 1174 -4.66 43.70 31.62
C GLU A 1174 -4.67 43.99 30.11
N GLY A 1175 -5.77 43.69 29.43
CA GLY A 1175 -5.98 43.91 28.01
C GLY A 1175 -5.50 42.76 27.12
N SER A 1176 -5.16 41.60 27.69
CA SER A 1176 -4.86 40.36 26.97
C SER A 1176 -6.13 39.60 26.60
N LEU A 1177 -5.97 38.62 25.71
CA LEU A 1177 -7.04 37.67 25.38
C LEU A 1177 -7.15 36.64 26.51
N GLU A 1178 -8.37 36.39 26.97
CA GLU A 1178 -8.71 35.30 27.87
C GLU A 1178 -9.78 34.44 27.21
N VAL A 1179 -9.62 33.12 27.28
CA VAL A 1179 -10.48 32.15 26.60
C VAL A 1179 -10.92 31.08 27.59
N MET A 1180 -12.21 30.74 27.56
CA MET A 1180 -12.73 29.52 28.17
C MET A 1180 -13.31 28.65 27.07
N MET A 1181 -12.95 27.37 27.09
CA MET A 1181 -13.58 26.41 26.21
C MET A 1181 -13.65 25.03 26.82
N ALA A 1182 -14.51 24.18 26.27
CA ALA A 1182 -14.47 22.75 26.57
C ALA A 1182 -14.55 21.93 25.28
N THR A 1183 -13.76 20.86 25.24
CA THR A 1183 -13.97 19.72 24.35
C THR A 1183 -14.94 18.75 25.02
N SER A 1184 -15.29 17.65 24.34
CA SER A 1184 -16.07 16.60 24.99
C SER A 1184 -15.35 15.89 26.13
N ARG A 1185 -14.05 16.15 26.37
CA ARG A 1185 -13.24 15.43 27.36
C ARG A 1185 -12.54 16.34 28.38
N VAL A 1186 -12.30 17.60 28.02
CA VAL A 1186 -11.45 18.51 28.80
C VAL A 1186 -12.05 19.91 28.82
N MET A 1187 -11.94 20.54 29.98
CA MET A 1187 -12.28 21.93 30.26
C MET A 1187 -11.00 22.76 30.26
N TYR A 1188 -10.98 23.87 29.53
CA TYR A 1188 -9.83 24.76 29.39
C TYR A 1188 -10.20 26.17 29.82
N TRP A 1189 -9.29 26.80 30.58
CA TRP A 1189 -9.35 28.22 30.91
C TRP A 1189 -7.96 28.84 30.74
N LEU A 1190 -7.83 29.67 29.71
CA LEU A 1190 -6.56 30.12 29.12
C LEU A 1190 -6.42 31.64 29.18
N GLY A 1191 -5.18 32.14 29.26
CA GLY A 1191 -4.89 33.59 29.23
C GLY A 1191 -5.30 34.35 30.49
N ARG A 1192 -5.41 33.64 31.62
CA ARG A 1192 -5.84 34.17 32.93
C ARG A 1192 -4.78 35.11 33.51
N ALA A 1193 -5.23 36.12 34.25
CA ALA A 1193 -4.35 37.00 35.01
C ALA A 1193 -3.91 36.34 36.33
N ASN A 1194 -2.66 36.55 36.73
CA ASN A 1194 -2.09 36.08 38.00
C ASN A 1194 -2.69 36.76 39.23
#